data_AF-A5HTX2-F1
#
_entry.id   AF-A5HTX2-F1
#
_cell.length_a   1.000
_cell.length_b   1.000
_cell.length_c   1.000
_cell.angle_alpha   90.00
_cell.angle_beta   90.00
_cell.angle_gamma   90.00
#
_symmetry.space_group_name_H-M   'P 1'
#
loop_
_entity.id
_entity.type
_entity.pdbx_description
1 polymer ?
#
loop_
_entity_poly.entity_id
_entity_poly.type
_entity_poly.pdbx_seq_one_letter_code
_entity_poly.pdbx_strand_id
1 'polypeptide(L)'
;TWTQVASGLMTSECLKNFLHLTLSMEHFKDKYLSFSAVDRSGITWELDEALASQCGYSITYSSRTSIVFRASALSCHSHLEKDVFTLTIQIKVSHASDMKNATTHLKSASCPYGPWSPRELVCETNYMEVSVQRDVLQTEKDIILNEPEDWILPYPEAKEGEASVWQIVFHQPEEKRALLVSDAWRAGYGLNTTETRILLRVPYNTAQIQLVKAQGITFSAVRSSTFYKQQWMILMVDTALACPVDGVNYINKTIIWTVPKYSQALCAGATGFKDVLVEAGVNLRKLSAEEMAFRKYVLSNDLNTITMKIPIGAEGGSYKTSVSSGKHGTIYSINLFLEHQWEDNKWGLTKYTIIKEIETPFEQAELAVTNNSNLSARLMNVTVGMFLLDVELVNLTIEGTAVTVPEATQHGYLTYEIQYPNGSKIYVIQVSFDAPGIKKEYVTDDTREYTLNFTLKFIILPTSDTFAVPIVTVSAVKDAVLPSARGYCDEDDFHLIVTHGNVDQNWLPFISDQLLMPEIAQKYNYSLNDNGTHLTISVPFLSSLVDYKDIHISGVMASLHLTLKDGITLANKKDFSISCRFPPSELIQCLPNGTVVITAIKLVRLADLDTSLLVLRDKQCKPSLVTKKTATFKFNVNTCGTSRKFNSRSITYENDVLYFRPGNDIPVYQLKFICVYTIKHSAEVKYENKKNFPSSIKPGFGSLDLSLKLFKEKSYSEPYRELEYPVVKYLREALYFEVELLQPADPRLELNLEDCWATNSRSQDSLPQWPIFINGCENSEDSYKTVSHEVNYSHRVKFPQHFKRFEVTVFTFVQGTTLLQM
;
A
#
# COMPACT_ATOMS: atom_id res chain seq x y z
N THR A 1 -8.70 -37.74 39.46
CA THR A 1 -8.38 -36.64 40.39
C THR A 1 -9.34 -35.51 40.10
N TRP A 2 -10.30 -35.30 40.99
CA TRP A 2 -11.34 -34.27 40.87
C TRP A 2 -10.73 -32.91 41.24
N THR A 3 -10.46 -32.05 40.26
CA THR A 3 -10.07 -30.67 40.54
C THR A 3 -11.33 -29.85 40.81
N GLN A 4 -11.49 -29.54 42.10
CA GLN A 4 -12.43 -28.57 42.63
C GLN A 4 -12.30 -27.26 41.85
N VAL A 5 -13.39 -26.83 41.20
CA VAL A 5 -13.44 -25.58 40.42
C VAL A 5 -13.06 -24.42 41.34
N ALA A 6 -12.03 -23.66 40.96
CA ALA A 6 -11.68 -22.41 41.65
C ALA A 6 -12.93 -21.51 41.69
N SER A 7 -13.32 -21.08 42.89
CA SER A 7 -14.47 -20.20 43.10
C SER A 7 -14.28 -18.91 42.31
N GLY A 8 -15.06 -18.70 41.25
CA GLY A 8 -15.03 -17.48 40.43
C GLY A 8 -15.07 -17.70 38.91
N LEU A 9 -14.75 -18.90 38.42
CA LEU A 9 -14.69 -19.20 36.97
C LEU A 9 -16.07 -19.19 36.28
N MET A 10 -17.07 -19.71 36.98
CA MET A 10 -18.44 -19.93 36.47
C MET A 10 -19.44 -19.69 37.60
N THR A 11 -20.46 -18.89 37.33
CA THR A 11 -21.57 -18.67 38.27
C THR A 11 -22.82 -19.36 37.74
N SER A 12 -23.59 -19.95 38.66
CA SER A 12 -24.85 -20.60 38.36
C SER A 12 -25.94 -19.96 39.18
N GLU A 13 -26.99 -19.50 38.53
CA GLU A 13 -28.15 -18.87 39.16
C GLU A 13 -29.43 -19.52 38.62
N CYS A 14 -30.42 -19.67 39.47
CA CYS A 14 -31.74 -20.16 39.08
C CYS A 14 -32.63 -18.93 38.84
N LEU A 15 -32.99 -18.69 37.59
CA LEU A 15 -33.81 -17.55 37.18
C LEU A 15 -35.11 -18.07 36.59
N LYS A 16 -36.19 -17.98 37.38
CA LYS A 16 -37.51 -18.49 37.02
C LYS A 16 -37.47 -19.99 36.66
N ASN A 17 -37.85 -20.36 35.43
CA ASN A 17 -37.86 -21.71 34.89
C ASN A 17 -36.54 -22.09 34.19
N PHE A 18 -35.46 -21.31 34.39
CA PHE A 18 -34.18 -21.56 33.74
C PHE A 18 -33.03 -21.69 34.73
N LEU A 19 -32.14 -22.63 34.45
CA LEU A 19 -30.78 -22.59 34.98
C LEU A 19 -29.98 -21.62 34.10
N HIS A 20 -29.44 -20.58 34.71
CA HIS A 20 -28.60 -19.58 34.07
C HIS A 20 -27.14 -19.76 34.50
N LEU A 21 -26.28 -20.15 33.58
CA LEU A 21 -24.84 -20.30 33.80
C LEU A 21 -24.10 -19.16 33.09
N THR A 22 -23.30 -18.40 33.83
CA THR A 22 -22.44 -17.34 33.29
C THR A 22 -20.98 -17.76 33.42
N LEU A 23 -20.26 -17.77 32.30
CA LEU A 23 -18.83 -18.05 32.25
C LEU A 23 -18.06 -16.74 32.01
N SER A 24 -17.02 -16.47 32.80
CA SER A 24 -16.14 -15.31 32.57
C SER A 24 -15.16 -15.60 31.44
N MET A 25 -15.16 -14.77 30.40
CA MET A 25 -14.28 -14.93 29.23
C MET A 25 -12.81 -14.66 29.52
N GLU A 26 -12.46 -13.99 30.62
CA GLU A 26 -11.05 -13.75 30.99
C GLU A 26 -10.22 -15.04 31.07
N HIS A 27 -10.86 -16.15 31.46
CA HIS A 27 -10.20 -17.45 31.60
C HIS A 27 -10.22 -18.30 30.33
N PHE A 28 -11.05 -17.91 29.35
CA PHE A 28 -11.32 -18.66 28.11
C PHE A 28 -10.90 -17.90 26.84
N LYS A 29 -10.20 -16.77 26.97
CA LYS A 29 -9.64 -16.02 25.85
C LYS A 29 -8.75 -16.93 24.99
N ASP A 30 -8.97 -16.92 23.68
CA ASP A 30 -8.26 -17.71 22.67
C ASP A 30 -8.37 -19.24 22.84
N LYS A 31 -9.46 -19.72 23.44
CA LYS A 31 -9.77 -21.14 23.62
C LYS A 31 -11.10 -21.52 22.98
N TYR A 32 -11.17 -22.74 22.45
CA TYR A 32 -12.39 -23.36 21.96
C TYR A 32 -13.17 -23.98 23.11
N LEU A 33 -14.50 -23.87 23.04
CA LEU A 33 -15.44 -24.36 24.06
C LEU A 33 -16.44 -25.32 23.45
N SER A 34 -16.75 -26.41 24.16
CA SER A 34 -17.85 -27.33 23.84
C SER A 34 -18.67 -27.58 25.11
N PHE A 35 -20.00 -27.60 24.95
CA PHE A 35 -20.96 -27.83 26.03
C PHE A 35 -21.59 -29.21 25.87
N SER A 36 -21.80 -29.93 26.98
CA SER A 36 -22.45 -31.24 26.97
C SER A 36 -23.37 -31.38 28.17
N ALA A 37 -24.53 -32.01 27.98
CA ALA A 37 -25.43 -32.40 29.07
C ALA A 37 -25.06 -33.79 29.57
N VAL A 38 -25.08 -34.01 30.88
CA VAL A 38 -24.77 -35.30 31.49
C VAL A 38 -26.05 -35.95 32.00
N ASP A 39 -26.31 -37.18 31.57
CA ASP A 39 -27.51 -37.93 31.97
C ASP A 39 -27.35 -38.66 33.31
N ARG A 40 -28.43 -39.32 33.76
CA ARG A 40 -28.45 -40.05 35.04
C ARG A 40 -27.48 -41.23 35.10
N SER A 41 -27.15 -41.82 33.95
CA SER A 41 -26.15 -42.88 33.82
C SER A 41 -24.71 -42.33 33.73
N GLY A 42 -24.54 -41.01 33.70
CA GLY A 42 -23.24 -40.35 33.55
C GLY A 42 -22.75 -40.25 32.10
N ILE A 43 -23.60 -40.54 31.11
CA ILE A 43 -23.25 -40.41 29.69
C ILE A 43 -23.35 -38.94 29.30
N THR A 44 -22.39 -38.49 28.49
CA THR A 44 -22.21 -37.08 28.12
C THR A 44 -22.70 -36.87 26.69
N TRP A 45 -23.69 -36.00 26.52
CA TRP A 45 -24.32 -35.66 25.25
C TRP A 45 -23.85 -34.28 24.80
N GLU A 46 -23.03 -34.22 23.75
CA GLU A 46 -22.51 -32.97 23.21
C GLU A 46 -23.63 -32.14 22.57
N LEU A 47 -23.72 -30.87 22.94
CA LEU A 47 -24.78 -29.96 22.53
C LEU A 47 -24.32 -29.14 21.33
N ASP A 48 -24.74 -29.55 20.15
CA ASP A 48 -24.74 -28.69 18.96
C ASP A 48 -26.01 -27.81 18.92
N GLU A 49 -26.11 -26.91 17.94
CA GLU A 49 -27.24 -25.96 17.86
C GLU A 49 -28.61 -26.67 17.69
N ALA A 50 -28.62 -27.79 16.95
CA ALA A 50 -29.83 -28.56 16.68
C ALA A 50 -30.31 -29.32 17.92
N LEU A 51 -29.41 -30.04 18.60
CA LEU A 51 -29.72 -30.76 19.82
C LEU A 51 -30.01 -29.79 20.96
N ALA A 52 -29.29 -28.66 21.05
CA ALA A 52 -29.54 -27.64 22.07
C ALA A 52 -30.98 -27.13 22.00
N SER A 53 -31.45 -26.72 20.82
CA SER A 53 -32.83 -26.24 20.63
C SER A 53 -33.89 -27.32 20.86
N GLN A 54 -33.63 -28.56 20.43
CA GLN A 54 -34.51 -29.72 20.70
C GLN A 54 -34.61 -30.06 22.18
N CYS A 55 -33.52 -29.88 22.92
CA CYS A 55 -33.41 -30.27 24.32
C CYS A 55 -33.62 -29.13 25.33
N GLY A 56 -33.97 -27.92 24.87
CA GLY A 56 -34.29 -26.80 25.75
C GLY A 56 -33.07 -26.08 26.30
N TYR A 57 -31.98 -26.04 25.53
CA TYR A 57 -30.75 -25.31 25.85
C TYR A 57 -30.54 -24.14 24.89
N SER A 58 -29.98 -23.04 25.39
CA SER A 58 -29.54 -21.91 24.59
C SER A 58 -28.15 -21.43 25.05
N ILE A 59 -27.33 -21.03 24.09
CA ILE A 59 -25.95 -20.59 24.32
C ILE A 59 -25.78 -19.26 23.61
N THR A 60 -25.47 -18.22 24.36
CA THR A 60 -25.30 -16.85 23.84
C THR A 60 -23.93 -16.31 24.23
N TYR A 61 -23.19 -15.79 23.25
CA TYR A 61 -21.86 -15.22 23.43
C TYR A 61 -21.98 -13.69 23.57
N SER A 62 -21.79 -13.15 24.78
CA SER A 62 -21.98 -11.73 25.04
C SER A 62 -20.65 -10.95 25.09
N SER A 63 -20.51 -9.99 24.18
CA SER A 63 -19.58 -8.83 24.23
C SER A 63 -18.20 -9.08 24.86
N ARG A 64 -17.50 -10.16 24.46
CA ARG A 64 -16.16 -10.59 24.94
C ARG A 64 -15.99 -10.80 26.45
N THR A 65 -16.97 -10.52 27.30
CA THR A 65 -16.81 -10.59 28.75
C THR A 65 -17.42 -11.85 29.35
N SER A 66 -18.49 -12.39 28.74
CA SER A 66 -19.13 -13.59 29.28
C SER A 66 -19.86 -14.44 28.25
N ILE A 67 -19.94 -15.73 28.52
CA ILE A 67 -20.80 -16.66 27.79
C ILE A 67 -21.95 -17.03 28.72
N VAL A 68 -23.16 -16.96 28.20
CA VAL A 68 -24.39 -17.28 28.93
C VAL A 68 -24.99 -18.55 28.36
N PHE A 69 -25.12 -19.56 29.21
CA PHE A 69 -25.81 -20.81 28.91
C PHE A 69 -27.12 -20.85 29.70
N ARG A 70 -28.25 -21.07 29.04
CA ARG A 70 -29.55 -21.25 29.69
C ARG A 70 -30.11 -22.64 29.40
N ALA A 71 -30.65 -23.28 30.42
CA ALA A 71 -31.39 -24.53 30.30
C ALA A 71 -32.79 -24.41 30.88
N SER A 72 -33.82 -24.81 30.12
CA SER A 72 -35.19 -24.93 30.63
C SER A 72 -35.26 -25.97 31.75
N ALA A 73 -36.17 -25.76 32.71
CA ALA A 73 -36.47 -26.72 33.79
C ALA A 73 -36.79 -28.12 33.26
N LEU A 74 -37.46 -28.20 32.10
CA LEU A 74 -37.85 -29.44 31.44
C LEU A 74 -36.84 -29.89 30.38
N SER A 75 -35.60 -29.38 30.42
CA SER A 75 -34.55 -29.71 29.45
C SER A 75 -34.27 -31.22 29.40
N CYS A 76 -33.68 -31.71 28.30
CA CYS A 76 -33.25 -33.12 28.25
C CYS A 76 -32.33 -33.43 29.41
N HIS A 77 -32.31 -34.69 29.86
CA HIS A 77 -31.41 -35.14 30.93
C HIS A 77 -31.56 -34.40 32.28
N SER A 78 -32.51 -33.47 32.42
CA SER A 78 -32.84 -32.86 33.70
C SER A 78 -33.61 -33.86 34.56
N HIS A 79 -33.37 -33.82 35.87
CA HIS A 79 -34.10 -34.62 36.83
C HIS A 79 -35.02 -33.71 37.63
N LEU A 80 -36.33 -33.80 37.38
CA LEU A 80 -37.35 -33.11 38.14
C LEU A 80 -37.84 -34.02 39.27
N GLU A 81 -37.68 -33.58 40.51
CA GLU A 81 -38.24 -34.23 41.69
C GLU A 81 -39.10 -33.22 42.46
N LYS A 82 -40.42 -33.49 42.51
CA LYS A 82 -41.45 -32.53 42.94
C LYS A 82 -41.36 -31.24 42.13
N ASP A 83 -40.76 -30.20 42.71
CA ASP A 83 -40.60 -28.87 42.11
C ASP A 83 -39.13 -28.46 41.99
N VAL A 84 -38.17 -29.35 42.19
CA VAL A 84 -36.73 -29.04 42.04
C VAL A 84 -36.20 -29.79 40.82
N PHE A 85 -35.67 -29.06 39.84
CA PHE A 85 -34.98 -29.68 38.72
C PHE A 85 -33.47 -29.61 38.91
N THR A 86 -32.80 -30.73 38.70
CA THR A 86 -31.33 -30.84 38.78
C THR A 86 -30.77 -31.15 37.40
N LEU A 87 -29.74 -30.43 37.00
CA LEU A 87 -29.06 -30.59 35.73
C LEU A 87 -27.55 -30.54 35.93
N THR A 88 -26.85 -31.42 35.21
CA THR A 88 -25.38 -31.46 35.21
C THR A 88 -24.87 -31.15 33.80
N ILE A 89 -24.05 -30.11 33.69
CA ILE A 89 -23.43 -29.65 32.45
C ILE A 89 -21.92 -29.89 32.53
N GLN A 90 -21.38 -30.41 31.45
CA GLN A 90 -19.95 -30.55 31.21
C GLN A 90 -19.50 -29.52 30.17
N ILE A 91 -18.37 -28.86 30.44
CA ILE A 91 -17.79 -27.82 29.59
C ILE A 91 -16.35 -28.22 29.29
N LYS A 92 -16.06 -28.47 28.02
CA LYS A 92 -14.72 -28.79 27.52
C LYS A 92 -14.07 -27.53 26.96
N VAL A 93 -12.80 -27.31 27.29
CA VAL A 93 -12.03 -26.13 26.92
C VAL A 93 -10.71 -26.57 26.30
N SER A 94 -10.36 -26.12 25.10
CA SER A 94 -9.08 -26.46 24.45
C SER A 94 -8.44 -25.28 23.72
N HIS A 95 -7.11 -25.29 23.58
CA HIS A 95 -6.39 -24.36 22.72
C HIS A 95 -6.42 -24.77 21.23
N ALA A 96 -6.81 -26.01 20.94
CA ALA A 96 -6.93 -26.53 19.59
C ALA A 96 -8.40 -26.81 19.26
N SER A 97 -8.79 -26.56 18.00
CA SER A 97 -10.15 -26.80 17.53
C SER A 97 -10.55 -28.28 17.55
N ASP A 98 -9.58 -29.19 17.56
CA ASP A 98 -9.81 -30.64 17.57
C ASP A 98 -10.13 -31.23 18.96
N MET A 99 -10.12 -30.40 20.01
CA MET A 99 -10.50 -30.74 21.39
C MET A 99 -9.75 -31.92 22.03
N LYS A 100 -8.66 -32.42 21.43
CA LYS A 100 -8.00 -33.66 21.90
C LYS A 100 -7.35 -33.54 23.29
N ASN A 101 -6.89 -32.35 23.64
CA ASN A 101 -6.31 -32.03 24.96
C ASN A 101 -7.21 -31.08 25.77
N ALA A 102 -8.52 -31.25 25.68
CA ALA A 102 -9.46 -30.35 26.36
C ALA A 102 -9.49 -30.57 27.88
N THR A 103 -9.43 -29.49 28.65
CA THR A 103 -9.73 -29.50 30.09
C THR A 103 -11.25 -29.54 30.28
N THR A 104 -11.72 -30.42 31.16
CA THR A 104 -13.15 -30.62 31.41
C THR A 104 -13.56 -30.00 32.74
N HIS A 105 -14.62 -29.21 32.72
CA HIS A 105 -15.28 -28.65 33.90
C HIS A 105 -16.69 -29.22 34.02
N LEU A 106 -17.07 -29.76 35.18
CA LEU A 106 -18.45 -30.16 35.46
C LEU A 106 -19.11 -29.15 36.40
N LYS A 107 -20.35 -28.81 36.08
CA LYS A 107 -21.20 -27.96 36.92
C LYS A 107 -22.57 -28.61 37.04
N SER A 108 -22.91 -29.01 38.27
CA SER A 108 -24.26 -29.44 38.63
C SER A 108 -24.96 -28.33 39.38
N ALA A 109 -26.25 -28.11 39.08
CA ALA A 109 -27.09 -27.14 39.74
C ALA A 109 -28.50 -27.71 39.93
N SER A 110 -29.07 -27.44 41.10
CA SER A 110 -30.43 -27.80 41.48
C SER A 110 -31.23 -26.52 41.70
N CYS A 111 -32.30 -26.35 40.93
CA CYS A 111 -33.10 -25.15 40.92
C CYS A 111 -34.52 -25.44 41.40
N PRO A 112 -35.00 -24.76 42.46
CA PRO A 112 -36.40 -24.84 42.85
C PRO A 112 -37.26 -24.07 41.84
N TYR A 113 -38.40 -24.65 41.51
CA TYR A 113 -39.44 -24.06 40.70
C TYR A 113 -40.68 -23.80 41.58
N GLY A 114 -41.40 -22.71 41.28
CA GLY A 114 -42.65 -22.37 41.97
C GLY A 114 -43.83 -23.25 41.51
N PRO A 115 -45.06 -23.01 41.98
CA PRO A 115 -46.19 -23.81 41.54
C PRO A 115 -46.38 -23.65 40.02
N TRP A 116 -46.39 -24.79 39.32
CA TRP A 116 -46.56 -24.82 37.88
C TRP A 116 -47.93 -24.28 37.46
N SER A 117 -47.97 -23.47 36.39
CA SER A 117 -49.25 -23.07 35.79
C SER A 117 -49.82 -24.21 34.93
N PRO A 118 -51.15 -24.37 34.79
CA PRO A 118 -51.77 -25.39 33.94
C PRO A 118 -51.21 -25.39 32.50
N ARG A 119 -50.99 -24.21 31.92
CA ARG A 119 -50.34 -24.05 30.62
C ARG A 119 -49.17 -23.07 30.72
N GLU A 120 -48.00 -23.48 30.25
CA GLU A 120 -46.79 -22.63 30.20
C GLU A 120 -46.25 -22.58 28.78
N LEU A 121 -45.94 -21.38 28.31
CA LEU A 121 -45.45 -21.07 26.98
C LEU A 121 -44.16 -20.28 27.11
N VAL A 122 -43.13 -20.65 26.37
CA VAL A 122 -41.80 -20.04 26.43
C VAL A 122 -41.31 -19.77 25.01
N CYS A 123 -40.95 -18.52 24.74
CA CYS A 123 -40.22 -18.11 23.55
C CYS A 123 -38.78 -17.83 23.96
N GLU A 124 -37.88 -18.78 23.72
CA GLU A 124 -36.44 -18.57 23.87
C GLU A 124 -35.87 -18.06 22.54
N THR A 125 -34.58 -17.70 22.51
CA THR A 125 -33.90 -17.21 21.30
C THR A 125 -33.84 -18.21 20.16
N ASN A 126 -33.70 -19.52 20.46
CA ASN A 126 -33.49 -20.58 19.45
C ASN A 126 -34.64 -21.61 19.37
N TYR A 127 -35.59 -21.63 20.31
CA TYR A 127 -36.77 -22.51 20.26
C TYR A 127 -38.01 -21.90 20.93
N MET A 128 -39.16 -22.50 20.63
CA MET A 128 -40.45 -22.27 21.29
C MET A 128 -40.83 -23.52 22.10
N GLU A 129 -41.36 -23.36 23.30
CA GLU A 129 -41.68 -24.47 24.20
C GLU A 129 -43.08 -24.30 24.81
N VAL A 130 -43.90 -25.35 24.78
CA VAL A 130 -45.20 -25.41 25.47
C VAL A 130 -45.20 -26.60 26.41
N SER A 131 -45.66 -26.36 27.63
CA SER A 131 -45.83 -27.36 28.66
C SER A 131 -47.23 -27.28 29.22
N VAL A 132 -48.00 -28.37 29.12
CA VAL A 132 -49.40 -28.42 29.57
C VAL A 132 -49.55 -29.47 30.67
N GLN A 133 -50.27 -29.14 31.73
CA GLN A 133 -50.61 -30.05 32.82
C GLN A 133 -51.51 -31.19 32.30
N ARG A 134 -51.26 -32.39 32.82
CA ARG A 134 -52.09 -33.56 32.56
C ARG A 134 -53.27 -33.54 33.51
N ASP A 135 -54.48 -33.49 32.96
CA ASP A 135 -55.71 -33.71 33.72
C ASP A 135 -55.81 -35.20 34.04
N VAL A 136 -55.31 -35.60 35.20
CA VAL A 136 -55.58 -36.92 35.76
C VAL A 136 -56.95 -36.81 36.42
N LEU A 137 -57.95 -37.49 35.84
CA LEU A 137 -59.18 -37.81 36.57
C LEU A 137 -58.77 -38.61 37.81
N GLN A 138 -58.60 -37.94 38.95
CA GLN A 138 -58.57 -38.60 40.23
C GLN A 138 -59.94 -39.22 40.40
N THR A 139 -60.00 -40.54 40.53
CA THR A 139 -61.20 -41.23 40.97
C THR A 139 -61.60 -40.61 42.31
N GLU A 140 -62.60 -39.74 42.31
CA GLU A 140 -63.20 -39.22 43.53
C GLU A 140 -63.60 -40.43 44.37
N LYS A 141 -63.10 -40.46 45.61
CA LYS A 141 -63.38 -41.50 46.61
C LYS A 141 -64.81 -41.44 47.16
N ASP A 142 -65.75 -40.76 46.50
CA ASP A 142 -67.08 -40.46 47.04
C ASP A 142 -68.26 -41.07 46.27
N ILE A 143 -68.04 -42.07 45.42
CA ILE A 143 -69.15 -42.81 44.77
C ILE A 143 -69.04 -44.32 45.00
N ILE A 144 -69.02 -44.80 46.25
CA ILE A 144 -69.63 -46.10 46.61
C ILE A 144 -70.10 -46.04 48.08
N LEU A 145 -71.36 -45.68 48.30
CA LEU A 145 -72.13 -46.17 49.45
C LEU A 145 -73.38 -46.85 48.90
N ASN A 146 -73.29 -48.17 48.70
CA ASN A 146 -74.34 -49.19 48.84
C ASN A 146 -73.94 -50.45 48.07
N GLU A 147 -73.60 -51.48 48.85
CA GLU A 147 -73.38 -52.89 48.48
C GLU A 147 -74.62 -53.55 47.81
N PRO A 148 -74.52 -54.75 47.16
CA PRO A 148 -73.66 -55.86 47.56
C PRO A 148 -72.79 -56.53 46.49
N GLU A 149 -71.79 -57.20 47.05
CA GLU A 149 -70.88 -58.23 46.54
C GLU A 149 -71.46 -59.09 45.41
N ASP A 150 -70.88 -58.95 44.22
CA ASP A 150 -70.44 -60.07 43.41
C ASP A 150 -69.61 -59.51 42.25
N TRP A 151 -68.61 -60.27 41.80
CA TRP A 151 -67.62 -59.91 40.75
C TRP A 151 -66.35 -59.21 41.21
N ILE A 152 -65.67 -59.78 42.22
CA ILE A 152 -64.20 -59.77 42.24
C ILE A 152 -63.73 -61.17 41.88
N LEU A 153 -63.04 -61.29 40.73
CA LEU A 153 -61.81 -62.06 40.50
C LEU A 153 -61.39 -61.87 39.02
N PRO A 154 -60.09 -61.93 38.67
CA PRO A 154 -59.20 -60.77 38.65
C PRO A 154 -58.67 -60.50 37.23
N TYR A 155 -58.61 -59.22 36.81
CA TYR A 155 -57.77 -58.87 35.67
C TYR A 155 -56.32 -58.72 36.15
N PRO A 156 -55.34 -59.28 35.42
CA PRO A 156 -53.94 -59.28 35.84
C PRO A 156 -53.42 -57.86 35.92
N GLU A 157 -52.53 -57.65 36.90
CA GLU A 157 -51.67 -56.48 37.05
C GLU A 157 -51.21 -55.96 35.69
N ALA A 158 -51.92 -54.95 35.18
CA ALA A 158 -51.39 -54.10 34.14
C ALA A 158 -50.24 -53.33 34.81
N LYS A 159 -49.01 -53.83 34.60
CA LYS A 159 -47.79 -53.08 34.89
C LYS A 159 -48.02 -51.62 34.56
N GLU A 160 -47.65 -50.72 35.48
CA GLU A 160 -47.51 -49.29 35.24
C GLU A 160 -46.71 -49.08 33.95
N GLY A 161 -47.42 -48.95 32.83
CA GLY A 161 -46.85 -48.56 31.56
C GLY A 161 -46.83 -47.05 31.54
N GLU A 162 -45.64 -46.46 31.55
CA GLU A 162 -45.41 -45.04 31.33
C GLU A 162 -46.34 -44.53 30.22
N ALA A 163 -47.15 -43.52 30.54
CA ALA A 163 -48.08 -42.91 29.61
C ALA A 163 -47.31 -42.36 28.40
N SER A 164 -47.27 -43.12 27.31
CA SER A 164 -46.52 -42.79 26.11
C SER A 164 -47.40 -42.00 25.14
N VAL A 165 -46.91 -40.86 24.67
CA VAL A 165 -47.52 -40.09 23.56
C VAL A 165 -47.50 -40.95 22.31
N TRP A 166 -48.62 -41.03 21.61
CA TRP A 166 -48.74 -41.92 20.44
C TRP A 166 -48.63 -41.15 19.13
N GLN A 167 -48.95 -39.85 19.10
CA GLN A 167 -48.71 -38.99 17.93
C GLN A 167 -48.88 -37.50 18.24
N ILE A 168 -48.22 -36.66 17.44
CA ILE A 168 -48.48 -35.22 17.33
C ILE A 168 -49.10 -34.92 15.97
N VAL A 169 -50.15 -34.10 15.95
CA VAL A 169 -50.80 -33.65 14.72
C VAL A 169 -50.60 -32.15 14.56
N PHE A 170 -49.89 -31.77 13.49
CA PHE A 170 -49.74 -30.38 13.07
C PHE A 170 -50.89 -30.00 12.15
N HIS A 171 -51.58 -28.91 12.49
CA HIS A 171 -52.72 -28.39 11.75
C HIS A 171 -52.24 -27.26 10.83
N GLN A 172 -51.90 -27.59 9.58
CA GLN A 172 -51.62 -26.60 8.56
C GLN A 172 -52.91 -26.25 7.79
N PRO A 173 -52.98 -25.07 7.13
CA PRO A 173 -54.18 -24.66 6.40
C PRO A 173 -54.57 -25.62 5.26
N GLU A 174 -53.59 -26.26 4.62
CA GLU A 174 -53.77 -27.10 3.43
C GLU A 174 -53.82 -28.61 3.76
N GLU A 175 -53.14 -29.05 4.84
CA GLU A 175 -53.07 -30.47 5.22
C GLU A 175 -52.89 -30.65 6.75
N LYS A 176 -53.37 -31.77 7.30
CA LYS A 176 -53.03 -32.19 8.66
C LYS A 176 -51.92 -33.22 8.61
N ARG A 177 -50.78 -32.91 9.22
CA ARG A 177 -49.62 -33.82 9.27
C ARG A 177 -49.49 -34.46 10.64
N ALA A 178 -49.71 -35.77 10.71
CA ALA A 178 -49.48 -36.56 11.92
C ALA A 178 -48.06 -37.15 11.90
N LEU A 179 -47.34 -37.05 13.02
CA LEU A 179 -46.03 -37.67 13.23
C LEU A 179 -46.05 -38.49 14.51
N LEU A 180 -45.43 -39.68 14.48
CA LEU A 180 -45.09 -40.42 15.69
C LEU A 180 -44.00 -39.68 16.46
N VAL A 181 -43.88 -39.94 17.76
CA VAL A 181 -42.89 -39.26 18.62
C VAL A 181 -41.46 -39.42 18.11
N SER A 182 -41.09 -40.63 17.67
CA SER A 182 -39.77 -40.92 17.10
C SER A 182 -39.52 -40.21 15.78
N ASP A 183 -40.54 -40.05 14.94
CA ASP A 183 -40.45 -39.32 13.67
C ASP A 183 -40.36 -37.82 13.88
N ALA A 184 -41.11 -37.30 14.86
CA ALA A 184 -41.04 -35.90 15.25
C ALA A 184 -39.68 -35.57 15.86
N TRP A 185 -39.11 -36.44 16.71
CA TRP A 185 -37.74 -36.30 17.21
C TRP A 185 -36.72 -36.25 16.08
N ARG A 186 -36.80 -37.19 15.12
CA ARG A 186 -35.93 -37.22 13.93
C ARG A 186 -36.11 -35.99 13.02
N ALA A 187 -37.31 -35.39 13.02
CA ALA A 187 -37.61 -34.16 12.30
C ALA A 187 -37.18 -32.89 13.07
N GLY A 188 -36.60 -33.04 14.26
CA GLY A 188 -36.04 -31.95 15.06
C GLY A 188 -36.98 -31.32 16.07
N TYR A 189 -38.08 -31.98 16.42
CA TYR A 189 -38.98 -31.55 17.49
C TYR A 189 -38.59 -32.19 18.83
N GLY A 190 -38.56 -31.40 19.89
CA GLY A 190 -38.38 -31.95 21.24
C GLY A 190 -39.74 -32.33 21.84
N LEU A 191 -39.98 -33.62 22.04
CA LEU A 191 -41.21 -34.12 22.67
C LEU A 191 -40.85 -34.88 23.92
N ASN A 192 -41.48 -34.54 25.04
CA ASN A 192 -41.28 -35.25 26.28
C ASN A 192 -42.57 -35.27 27.11
N THR A 193 -42.71 -36.27 27.97
CA THR A 193 -43.82 -36.37 28.93
C THR A 193 -43.28 -36.68 30.30
N THR A 194 -43.68 -35.88 31.27
CA THR A 194 -43.43 -36.15 32.68
C THR A 194 -44.68 -36.80 33.31
N GLU A 195 -44.58 -37.17 34.58
CA GLU A 195 -45.72 -37.70 35.34
C GLU A 195 -46.93 -36.75 35.30
N THR A 196 -46.68 -35.44 35.30
CA THR A 196 -47.71 -34.41 35.45
C THR A 196 -47.90 -33.52 34.23
N ARG A 197 -47.02 -33.55 33.22
CA ARG A 197 -47.05 -32.60 32.09
C ARG A 197 -46.66 -33.21 30.74
N ILE A 198 -47.14 -32.56 29.67
CA ILE A 198 -46.77 -32.85 28.27
C ILE A 198 -46.00 -31.65 27.73
N LEU A 199 -44.85 -31.92 27.11
CA LEU A 199 -43.92 -30.93 26.59
C LEU A 199 -43.78 -31.06 25.07
N LEU A 200 -43.86 -29.94 24.37
CA LEU A 200 -43.49 -29.81 22.97
C LEU A 200 -42.53 -28.63 22.80
N ARG A 201 -41.39 -28.88 22.15
CA ARG A 201 -40.41 -27.89 21.72
C ARG A 201 -40.34 -27.85 20.20
N VAL A 202 -40.33 -26.64 19.69
CA VAL A 202 -40.24 -26.36 18.26
C VAL A 202 -39.12 -25.36 18.02
N PRO A 203 -37.99 -25.80 17.44
CA PRO A 203 -36.95 -24.89 16.95
C PRO A 203 -37.49 -24.00 15.81
N TYR A 204 -37.00 -22.76 15.73
CA TYR A 204 -37.49 -21.77 14.74
C TYR A 204 -37.18 -22.12 13.27
N ASN A 205 -36.33 -23.11 13.01
CA ASN A 205 -35.92 -23.55 11.67
C ASN A 205 -36.76 -24.74 11.12
N THR A 206 -37.83 -25.13 11.80
CA THR A 206 -38.65 -26.29 11.41
C THR A 206 -39.71 -25.95 10.36
N ALA A 207 -40.07 -26.92 9.51
CA ALA A 207 -40.93 -26.70 8.33
C ALA A 207 -42.41 -26.43 8.66
N GLN A 208 -42.87 -26.75 9.86
CA GLN A 208 -44.29 -26.65 10.25
C GLN A 208 -44.64 -25.28 10.86
N ILE A 209 -43.67 -24.36 10.99
CA ILE A 209 -43.88 -23.00 11.45
C ILE A 209 -44.63 -22.18 10.41
N GLN A 210 -45.60 -21.40 10.88
CA GLN A 210 -46.37 -20.46 10.08
C GLN A 210 -46.14 -19.04 10.59
N LEU A 211 -45.89 -18.10 9.68
CA LEU A 211 -45.82 -16.69 10.02
C LEU A 211 -47.23 -16.10 10.00
N VAL A 212 -47.75 -15.75 11.17
CA VAL A 212 -49.09 -15.18 11.35
C VAL A 212 -48.99 -13.76 11.88
N LYS A 213 -49.84 -12.85 11.39
CA LYS A 213 -49.86 -11.47 11.87
C LYS A 213 -51.00 -11.26 12.87
N ALA A 214 -50.68 -10.67 14.01
CA ALA A 214 -51.65 -10.21 15.01
C ALA A 214 -51.36 -8.76 15.37
N GLN A 215 -52.33 -7.87 15.14
CA GLN A 215 -52.22 -6.42 15.43
C GLN A 215 -50.97 -5.76 14.80
N GLY A 216 -50.58 -6.20 13.60
CA GLY A 216 -49.43 -5.67 12.87
C GLY A 216 -48.08 -6.31 13.23
N ILE A 217 -48.04 -7.20 14.23
CA ILE A 217 -46.84 -7.93 14.67
C ILE A 217 -46.89 -9.36 14.13
N THR A 218 -45.79 -9.82 13.57
CA THR A 218 -45.58 -11.15 13.00
C THR A 218 -45.13 -12.13 14.09
N PHE A 219 -45.80 -13.27 14.15
CA PHE A 219 -45.52 -14.38 15.04
C PHE A 219 -45.11 -15.61 14.25
N SER A 220 -44.10 -16.33 14.74
CA SER A 220 -43.85 -17.72 14.38
C SER A 220 -44.80 -18.57 15.20
N ALA A 221 -45.77 -19.20 14.54
CA ALA A 221 -46.81 -19.97 15.19
C ALA A 221 -46.87 -21.40 14.66
N VAL A 222 -47.18 -22.33 15.56
CA VAL A 222 -47.37 -23.75 15.27
C VAL A 222 -48.66 -24.17 15.93
N ARG A 223 -49.64 -24.57 15.12
CA ARG A 223 -50.89 -25.11 15.63
C ARG A 223 -50.77 -26.63 15.67
N SER A 224 -50.75 -27.21 16.86
CA SER A 224 -50.63 -28.66 17.03
C SER A 224 -51.54 -29.19 18.13
N SER A 225 -51.91 -30.46 17.99
CA SER A 225 -52.55 -31.23 19.05
C SER A 225 -51.73 -32.48 19.33
N THR A 226 -51.37 -32.68 20.59
CA THR A 226 -50.63 -33.86 21.03
C THR A 226 -51.62 -34.85 21.60
N PHE A 227 -51.57 -36.09 21.10
CA PHE A 227 -52.41 -37.15 21.63
C PHE A 227 -51.58 -38.08 22.50
N TYR A 228 -52.04 -38.30 23.73
CA TYR A 228 -51.39 -39.21 24.67
C TYR A 228 -52.35 -40.29 25.16
N LYS A 229 -51.78 -41.45 25.49
CA LYS A 229 -52.53 -42.59 25.98
C LYS A 229 -52.37 -42.70 27.48
N GLN A 230 -53.48 -42.77 28.21
CA GLN A 230 -53.53 -43.04 29.64
C GLN A 230 -54.44 -44.25 29.87
N GLN A 231 -53.84 -45.38 30.26
CA GLN A 231 -54.52 -46.67 30.37
C GLN A 231 -55.26 -47.04 29.06
N TRP A 232 -56.60 -47.06 29.07
CA TRP A 232 -57.46 -47.32 27.90
C TRP A 232 -57.98 -46.04 27.20
N MET A 233 -57.74 -44.86 27.77
CA MET A 233 -58.20 -43.58 27.20
C MET A 233 -57.12 -42.88 26.38
N ILE A 234 -57.56 -42.23 25.30
CA ILE A 234 -56.76 -41.35 24.47
C ILE A 234 -57.21 -39.92 24.75
N LEU A 235 -56.29 -39.07 25.21
CA LEU A 235 -56.56 -37.67 25.51
C LEU A 235 -55.85 -36.79 24.48
N MET A 236 -56.57 -35.76 24.01
CA MET A 236 -56.07 -34.77 23.07
C MET A 236 -55.75 -33.50 23.85
N VAL A 237 -54.52 -33.01 23.74
CA VAL A 237 -54.07 -31.78 24.39
C VAL A 237 -53.69 -30.77 23.33
N ASP A 238 -54.17 -29.53 23.48
CA ASP A 238 -53.79 -28.42 22.63
C ASP A 238 -52.36 -27.97 22.97
N THR A 239 -51.45 -28.15 22.03
CA THR A 239 -50.03 -27.78 22.15
C THR A 239 -49.67 -26.65 21.20
N ALA A 240 -50.64 -25.79 20.87
CA ALA A 240 -50.38 -24.63 20.03
C ALA A 240 -49.38 -23.65 20.68
N LEU A 241 -48.47 -23.16 19.84
CA LEU A 241 -47.37 -22.26 20.16
C LEU A 241 -47.40 -21.03 19.24
N ALA A 242 -47.03 -19.87 19.77
CA ALA A 242 -46.76 -18.69 18.98
C ALA A 242 -45.77 -17.77 19.69
N CYS A 243 -44.79 -17.25 18.97
CA CYS A 243 -43.76 -16.36 19.50
C CYS A 243 -43.51 -15.17 18.57
N PRO A 244 -43.38 -13.93 19.08
CA PRO A 244 -43.22 -12.75 18.25
C PRO A 244 -41.82 -12.70 17.61
N VAL A 245 -41.79 -12.51 16.29
CA VAL A 245 -40.56 -12.40 15.49
C VAL A 245 -40.13 -10.94 15.37
N ASP A 246 -41.08 -10.04 15.12
CA ASP A 246 -40.89 -8.59 15.08
C ASP A 246 -41.56 -7.90 16.29
N GLY A 247 -41.97 -6.64 16.16
CA GLY A 247 -42.57 -5.86 17.26
C GLY A 247 -41.60 -4.94 17.99
N VAL A 248 -40.40 -4.75 17.44
CA VAL A 248 -39.43 -3.77 17.93
C VAL A 248 -39.35 -2.61 16.96
N ASN A 249 -39.63 -1.41 17.45
CA ASN A 249 -39.46 -0.17 16.71
C ASN A 249 -38.39 0.69 17.35
N TYR A 250 -37.69 1.46 16.52
CA TYR A 250 -36.66 2.39 16.96
C TYR A 250 -37.04 3.81 16.58
N ILE A 251 -37.31 4.65 17.59
CA ILE A 251 -37.74 6.04 17.41
C ILE A 251 -37.00 6.92 18.42
N ASN A 252 -36.35 7.99 17.95
CA ASN A 252 -35.70 9.00 18.80
C ASN A 252 -34.81 8.40 19.91
N LYS A 253 -33.85 7.53 19.55
CA LYS A 253 -32.92 6.87 20.49
C LYS A 253 -33.62 6.05 21.59
N THR A 254 -34.84 5.57 21.31
CA THR A 254 -35.63 4.73 22.22
C THR A 254 -36.06 3.45 21.49
N ILE A 255 -35.80 2.31 22.13
CA ILE A 255 -36.31 1.01 21.74
C ILE A 255 -37.76 0.91 22.24
N ILE A 256 -38.69 0.59 21.36
CA ILE A 256 -40.10 0.37 21.68
C ILE A 256 -40.41 -1.07 21.32
N TRP A 257 -40.54 -1.92 22.33
CA TRP A 257 -40.91 -3.32 22.16
C TRP A 257 -42.38 -3.51 22.52
N THR A 258 -43.18 -3.92 21.55
CA THR A 258 -44.63 -4.12 21.71
C THR A 258 -44.97 -5.59 21.51
N VAL A 259 -45.79 -6.14 22.40
CA VAL A 259 -46.28 -7.52 22.36
C VAL A 259 -47.81 -7.51 22.54
N PRO A 260 -48.57 -8.05 21.59
CA PRO A 260 -50.01 -8.26 21.73
C PRO A 260 -50.31 -9.27 22.85
N LYS A 261 -51.28 -8.96 23.72
CA LYS A 261 -51.67 -9.81 24.85
C LYS A 261 -52.25 -11.16 24.42
N TYR A 262 -53.11 -11.12 23.40
CA TYR A 262 -53.89 -12.27 22.98
C TYR A 262 -53.67 -12.50 21.49
N SER A 263 -52.86 -13.51 21.16
CA SER A 263 -52.69 -13.93 19.77
C SER A 263 -53.75 -14.98 19.43
N GLN A 264 -54.39 -14.85 18.26
CA GLN A 264 -55.40 -15.80 17.82
C GLN A 264 -54.84 -17.24 17.72
N ALA A 265 -53.54 -17.37 17.45
CA ALA A 265 -52.85 -18.66 17.40
C ALA A 265 -52.82 -19.39 18.75
N LEU A 266 -52.71 -18.66 19.87
CA LEU A 266 -52.65 -19.24 21.23
C LEU A 266 -54.03 -19.40 21.86
N CYS A 267 -54.92 -18.45 21.58
CA CYS A 267 -56.20 -18.28 22.27
C CYS A 267 -57.41 -18.77 21.45
N ALA A 268 -57.19 -19.55 20.39
CA ALA A 268 -58.24 -20.01 19.49
C ALA A 268 -59.39 -20.73 20.23
N GLY A 269 -60.56 -20.11 20.26
CA GLY A 269 -61.78 -20.65 20.89
C GLY A 269 -62.01 -20.21 22.33
N ALA A 270 -61.11 -19.43 22.94
CA ALA A 270 -61.40 -18.72 24.19
C ALA A 270 -62.13 -17.39 23.89
N THR A 271 -63.07 -17.00 24.75
CA THR A 271 -63.92 -15.83 24.56
C THR A 271 -63.84 -14.82 25.71
N GLY A 272 -63.28 -15.22 26.86
CA GLY A 272 -63.07 -14.37 28.02
C GLY A 272 -61.64 -14.46 28.50
N PHE A 273 -61.02 -13.31 28.76
CA PHE A 273 -59.65 -13.21 29.23
C PHE A 273 -59.57 -12.28 30.44
N LYS A 274 -58.78 -12.66 31.43
CA LYS A 274 -58.49 -11.85 32.61
C LYS A 274 -56.98 -11.82 32.83
N ASP A 275 -56.39 -10.63 32.75
CA ASP A 275 -54.98 -10.43 33.08
C ASP A 275 -54.74 -10.72 34.57
N VAL A 276 -53.76 -11.58 34.84
CA VAL A 276 -53.35 -11.95 36.20
C VAL A 276 -52.04 -11.26 36.57
N LEU A 277 -51.04 -11.33 35.70
CA LEU A 277 -49.71 -10.79 35.96
C LEU A 277 -49.03 -10.33 34.67
N VAL A 278 -48.37 -9.18 34.73
CA VAL A 278 -47.45 -8.71 33.68
C VAL A 278 -46.16 -8.27 34.36
N GLU A 279 -45.07 -8.96 34.04
CA GLU A 279 -43.73 -8.64 34.53
C GLU A 279 -42.77 -8.49 33.38
N ALA A 280 -41.85 -7.55 33.49
CA ALA A 280 -40.78 -7.41 32.53
C ALA A 280 -39.44 -7.21 33.24
N GLY A 281 -38.37 -7.48 32.52
CA GLY A 281 -37.04 -7.21 33.03
C GLY A 281 -35.95 -7.49 32.02
N VAL A 282 -34.73 -7.59 32.53
CA VAL A 282 -33.51 -7.72 31.73
C VAL A 282 -32.73 -8.93 32.21
N ASN A 283 -32.20 -9.73 31.28
CA ASN A 283 -31.45 -10.96 31.59
C ASN A 283 -32.21 -11.89 32.56
N LEU A 284 -33.51 -12.09 32.34
CA LEU A 284 -34.41 -12.90 33.19
C LEU A 284 -34.58 -12.44 34.64
N ARG A 285 -34.01 -11.28 35.03
CA ARG A 285 -34.22 -10.66 36.34
C ARG A 285 -35.34 -9.63 36.29
N LYS A 286 -36.42 -9.89 37.04
CA LYS A 286 -37.55 -8.97 37.17
C LYS A 286 -37.06 -7.63 37.69
N LEU A 287 -37.50 -6.55 37.05
CA LEU A 287 -37.25 -5.20 37.53
C LEU A 287 -38.41 -4.73 38.40
N SER A 288 -38.10 -4.12 39.54
CA SER A 288 -39.11 -3.43 40.35
C SER A 288 -39.56 -2.14 39.66
N ALA A 289 -40.70 -1.58 40.07
CA ALA A 289 -41.17 -0.29 39.55
C ALA A 289 -40.15 0.84 39.84
N GLU A 290 -39.43 0.77 40.97
CA GLU A 290 -38.40 1.73 41.36
C GLU A 290 -37.15 1.60 40.46
N GLU A 291 -36.70 0.38 40.19
CA GLU A 291 -35.58 0.12 39.28
C GLU A 291 -35.90 0.53 37.84
N MET A 292 -37.12 0.23 37.36
CA MET A 292 -37.57 0.68 36.05
C MET A 292 -37.58 2.22 35.97
N ALA A 293 -38.09 2.91 36.98
CA ALA A 293 -38.07 4.37 37.02
C ALA A 293 -36.64 4.94 37.04
N PHE A 294 -35.74 4.37 37.85
CA PHE A 294 -34.33 4.76 37.91
C PHE A 294 -33.61 4.57 36.57
N ARG A 295 -33.87 3.46 35.88
CA ARG A 295 -33.32 3.15 34.55
C ARG A 295 -34.07 3.83 33.40
N LYS A 296 -35.13 4.59 33.70
CA LYS A 296 -36.03 5.27 32.74
C LYS A 296 -36.76 4.31 31.79
N TYR A 297 -37.00 3.08 32.23
CA TYR A 297 -37.80 2.10 31.50
C TYR A 297 -39.27 2.40 31.73
N VAL A 298 -40.07 2.32 30.67
CA VAL A 298 -41.51 2.53 30.76
C VAL A 298 -42.22 1.27 30.29
N LEU A 299 -42.83 0.54 31.23
CA LEU A 299 -43.73 -0.56 30.95
C LEU A 299 -45.17 -0.04 30.92
N SER A 300 -45.85 -0.25 29.80
CA SER A 300 -47.26 0.13 29.61
C SER A 300 -48.06 -1.13 29.32
N ASN A 301 -49.15 -1.31 30.06
CA ASN A 301 -50.05 -2.44 29.94
C ASN A 301 -51.41 -1.94 29.44
N ASP A 302 -51.55 -1.79 28.13
CA ASP A 302 -52.76 -1.27 27.48
C ASP A 302 -53.81 -2.38 27.32
N LEU A 303 -55.00 -2.06 26.79
CA LEU A 303 -56.09 -3.04 26.64
C LEU A 303 -55.69 -4.28 25.83
N ASN A 304 -54.94 -4.08 24.74
CA ASN A 304 -54.63 -5.13 23.76
C ASN A 304 -53.14 -5.48 23.66
N THR A 305 -52.26 -4.62 24.17
CA THR A 305 -50.81 -4.68 23.96
C THR A 305 -50.06 -4.37 25.24
N ILE A 306 -48.93 -5.05 25.42
CA ILE A 306 -47.93 -4.72 26.43
C ILE A 306 -46.76 -4.07 25.69
N THR A 307 -46.39 -2.85 26.09
CA THR A 307 -45.30 -2.11 25.46
C THR A 307 -44.23 -1.77 26.48
N MET A 308 -42.98 -2.06 26.16
CA MET A 308 -41.81 -1.67 26.93
C MET A 308 -40.97 -0.67 26.14
N LYS A 309 -40.73 0.51 26.71
CA LYS A 309 -39.88 1.55 26.13
C LYS A 309 -38.57 1.65 26.90
N ILE A 310 -37.45 1.57 26.20
CA ILE A 310 -36.10 1.55 26.77
C ILE A 310 -35.24 2.57 26.04
N PRO A 311 -34.69 3.58 26.75
CA PRO A 311 -33.73 4.50 26.15
C PRO A 311 -32.41 3.80 25.86
N ILE A 312 -31.76 4.15 24.75
CA ILE A 312 -30.42 3.65 24.43
C ILE A 312 -29.41 4.07 25.50
N GLY A 313 -28.46 3.18 25.81
CA GLY A 313 -27.43 3.41 26.82
C GLY A 313 -27.92 3.22 28.25
N ALA A 314 -29.16 2.77 28.43
CA ALA A 314 -29.67 2.47 29.76
C ALA A 314 -29.05 1.19 30.33
N GLU A 315 -29.06 1.09 31.66
CA GLU A 315 -28.44 -0.01 32.39
C GLU A 315 -29.13 -1.35 32.06
N GLY A 316 -28.35 -2.38 31.75
CA GLY A 316 -28.85 -3.71 31.40
C GLY A 316 -28.62 -4.10 29.93
N GLY A 317 -28.37 -3.13 29.06
CA GLY A 317 -27.83 -3.36 27.72
C GLY A 317 -26.38 -2.90 27.59
N SER A 318 -25.73 -3.30 26.50
CA SER A 318 -24.34 -2.97 26.19
C SER A 318 -24.20 -2.53 24.75
N TYR A 319 -23.21 -1.68 24.49
CA TYR A 319 -22.79 -1.37 23.13
C TYR A 319 -21.88 -2.48 22.61
N LYS A 320 -22.08 -2.89 21.37
CA LYS A 320 -21.21 -3.77 20.59
C LYS A 320 -20.69 -2.96 19.40
N THR A 321 -19.42 -3.14 19.05
CA THR A 321 -18.90 -2.55 17.81
C THR A 321 -19.45 -3.32 16.62
N SER A 322 -19.80 -2.61 15.56
CA SER A 322 -20.29 -3.20 14.32
C SER A 322 -19.63 -2.51 13.12
N VAL A 323 -19.57 -3.21 11.99
CA VAL A 323 -19.08 -2.66 10.72
C VAL A 323 -20.17 -2.78 9.67
N SER A 324 -20.49 -1.67 9.03
CA SER A 324 -21.39 -1.64 7.88
C SER A 324 -20.70 -0.96 6.72
N SER A 325 -20.62 -1.64 5.57
CA SER A 325 -19.97 -1.14 4.36
C SER A 325 -18.52 -0.66 4.59
N GLY A 326 -17.76 -1.35 5.45
CA GLY A 326 -16.37 -1.01 5.78
C GLY A 326 -16.20 0.17 6.75
N LYS A 327 -17.29 0.76 7.24
CA LYS A 327 -17.26 1.84 8.23
C LYS A 327 -17.51 1.32 9.64
N HIS A 328 -16.76 1.86 10.59
CA HIS A 328 -16.93 1.61 12.01
C HIS A 328 -18.19 2.29 12.56
N GLY A 329 -18.90 1.59 13.42
CA GLY A 329 -20.03 2.12 14.17
C GLY A 329 -20.35 1.24 15.36
N THR A 330 -21.47 1.55 16.02
CA THR A 330 -21.92 0.81 17.19
C THR A 330 -23.37 0.40 17.02
N ILE A 331 -23.69 -0.73 17.65
CA ILE A 331 -25.06 -1.17 17.89
C ILE A 331 -25.22 -1.31 19.41
N TYR A 332 -26.39 -0.93 19.92
CA TYR A 332 -26.78 -1.22 21.29
C TYR A 332 -27.61 -2.50 21.31
N SER A 333 -27.26 -3.40 22.23
CA SER A 333 -27.86 -4.72 22.42
C SER A 333 -28.39 -4.86 23.83
N ILE A 334 -29.61 -5.37 23.99
CA ILE A 334 -30.20 -5.63 25.30
C ILE A 334 -31.05 -6.90 25.27
N ASN A 335 -30.90 -7.76 26.27
CA ASN A 335 -31.68 -8.99 26.39
C ASN A 335 -32.83 -8.78 27.38
N LEU A 336 -34.04 -8.68 26.85
CA LEU A 336 -35.26 -8.42 27.59
C LEU A 336 -36.04 -9.70 27.79
N PHE A 337 -36.85 -9.71 28.84
CA PHE A 337 -37.93 -10.68 28.92
C PHE A 337 -39.24 -10.02 29.34
N LEU A 338 -40.34 -10.65 28.93
CA LEU A 338 -41.70 -10.33 29.31
C LEU A 338 -42.38 -11.62 29.78
N GLU A 339 -42.99 -11.60 30.94
CA GLU A 339 -43.88 -12.65 31.42
C GLU A 339 -45.30 -12.09 31.53
N HIS A 340 -46.23 -12.71 30.82
CA HIS A 340 -47.64 -12.38 30.83
C HIS A 340 -48.43 -13.61 31.27
N GLN A 341 -49.20 -13.47 32.34
CA GLN A 341 -50.11 -14.50 32.83
C GLN A 341 -51.55 -14.02 32.69
N TRP A 342 -52.40 -14.85 32.10
CA TRP A 342 -53.82 -14.60 31.98
C TRP A 342 -54.62 -15.85 32.31
N GLU A 343 -55.85 -15.64 32.75
CA GLU A 343 -56.85 -16.69 32.95
C GLU A 343 -57.88 -16.61 31.82
N ASP A 344 -58.17 -17.76 31.21
CA ASP A 344 -59.18 -17.89 30.16
C ASP A 344 -60.14 -19.05 30.41
N ASN A 345 -61.26 -19.04 29.69
CA ASN A 345 -62.35 -20.00 29.89
C ASN A 345 -62.09 -21.40 29.30
N LYS A 346 -60.90 -21.68 28.75
CA LYS A 346 -60.60 -22.95 28.07
C LYS A 346 -59.40 -23.68 28.64
N TRP A 347 -58.31 -22.98 28.94
CA TRP A 347 -57.06 -23.53 29.47
C TRP A 347 -56.79 -23.11 30.92
N GLY A 348 -57.66 -22.30 31.53
CA GLY A 348 -57.45 -21.76 32.86
C GLY A 348 -56.31 -20.76 32.87
N LEU A 349 -55.36 -20.91 33.80
CA LEU A 349 -54.19 -20.03 33.91
C LEU A 349 -53.11 -20.42 32.89
N THR A 350 -52.80 -19.49 31.99
CA THR A 350 -51.68 -19.59 31.04
C THR A 350 -50.57 -18.62 31.43
N LYS A 351 -49.34 -19.12 31.52
CA LYS A 351 -48.13 -18.32 31.72
C LYS A 351 -47.32 -18.27 30.43
N TYR A 352 -47.05 -17.07 29.94
CA TYR A 352 -46.35 -16.83 28.68
C TYR A 352 -45.09 -16.00 28.89
N THR A 353 -43.93 -16.61 28.70
CA THR A 353 -42.62 -15.99 28.87
C THR A 353 -41.96 -15.78 27.52
N ILE A 354 -41.59 -14.55 27.21
CA ILE A 354 -40.92 -14.17 25.96
C ILE A 354 -39.56 -13.61 26.31
N ILE A 355 -38.50 -14.23 25.79
CA ILE A 355 -37.11 -13.78 25.89
C ILE A 355 -36.72 -13.24 24.53
N LYS A 356 -36.24 -12.01 24.48
CA LYS A 356 -35.90 -11.32 23.24
C LYS A 356 -34.59 -10.55 23.40
N GLU A 357 -33.59 -10.97 22.65
CA GLU A 357 -32.42 -10.13 22.39
C GLU A 357 -32.81 -9.08 21.34
N ILE A 358 -32.66 -7.81 21.71
CA ILE A 358 -32.94 -6.67 20.85
C ILE A 358 -31.63 -5.99 20.51
N GLU A 359 -31.34 -5.90 19.22
CA GLU A 359 -30.25 -5.11 18.67
C GLU A 359 -30.80 -3.91 17.90
N THR A 360 -30.17 -2.77 18.09
CA THR A 360 -30.53 -1.52 17.41
C THR A 360 -29.90 -1.44 16.02
N PRO A 361 -30.45 -0.64 15.10
CA PRO A 361 -29.83 -0.38 13.81
C PRO A 361 -28.42 0.22 13.97
N PHE A 362 -27.55 -0.06 13.01
CA PHE A 362 -26.19 0.48 12.95
C PHE A 362 -26.17 2.01 13.00
N GLU A 363 -25.48 2.58 14.00
CA GLU A 363 -25.18 4.01 14.10
C GLU A 363 -23.69 4.20 13.77
N GLN A 364 -23.39 4.92 12.68
CA GLN A 364 -22.01 5.21 12.30
C GLN A 364 -21.36 6.11 13.36
N ALA A 365 -20.21 5.69 13.87
CA ALA A 365 -19.47 6.46 14.87
C ALA A 365 -18.37 7.29 14.20
N GLU A 366 -18.26 8.57 14.56
CA GLU A 366 -17.12 9.40 14.18
C GLU A 366 -15.91 9.03 15.05
N LEU A 367 -14.79 8.71 14.40
CA LEU A 367 -13.55 8.35 15.09
C LEU A 367 -12.74 9.61 15.39
N ALA A 368 -12.37 9.79 16.66
CA ALA A 368 -11.47 10.86 17.07
C ALA A 368 -10.03 10.47 16.73
N VAL A 369 -9.45 11.21 15.79
CA VAL A 369 -8.02 11.14 15.47
C VAL A 369 -7.41 12.46 15.92
N THR A 370 -6.49 12.40 16.88
CA THR A 370 -5.83 13.58 17.44
C THR A 370 -4.32 13.47 17.28
N ASN A 371 -3.70 14.56 16.82
CA ASN A 371 -2.25 14.70 16.73
C ASN A 371 -1.72 15.46 17.94
N ASN A 372 -0.94 14.78 18.77
CA ASN A 372 -0.27 15.32 19.94
C ASN A 372 1.25 15.33 19.73
N SER A 373 1.72 15.93 18.62
CA SER A 373 3.14 15.99 18.29
C SER A 373 3.95 16.75 19.35
N ASN A 374 5.01 16.14 19.86
CA ASN A 374 6.00 16.75 20.73
C ASN A 374 7.15 17.30 19.90
N LEU A 375 7.12 18.62 19.66
CA LEU A 375 8.12 19.31 18.84
C LEU A 375 9.52 19.27 19.47
N SER A 376 9.63 19.38 20.80
CA SER A 376 10.92 19.37 21.51
C SER A 376 11.61 18.01 21.44
N ALA A 377 10.84 16.93 21.52
CA ALA A 377 11.36 15.56 21.41
C ALA A 377 11.45 15.06 19.95
N ARG A 378 11.00 15.86 18.96
CA ARG A 378 10.88 15.47 17.54
C ARG A 378 10.09 14.16 17.37
N LEU A 379 8.93 14.05 18.03
CA LEU A 379 8.04 12.89 17.95
C LEU A 379 6.61 13.30 17.58
N MET A 380 6.00 12.61 16.63
CA MET A 380 4.56 12.70 16.32
C MET A 380 3.82 11.60 17.05
N ASN A 381 2.85 11.98 17.87
CA ASN A 381 1.98 11.03 18.58
C ASN A 381 0.57 11.16 18.03
N VAL A 382 0.13 10.17 17.27
CA VAL A 382 -1.25 10.09 16.80
C VAL A 382 -2.03 9.19 17.73
N THR A 383 -3.14 9.70 18.25
CA THR A 383 -4.08 8.95 19.08
C THR A 383 -5.36 8.69 18.30
N VAL A 384 -5.79 7.42 18.24
CA VAL A 384 -6.96 6.97 17.49
C VAL A 384 -7.92 6.22 18.42
N GLY A 385 -9.18 6.65 18.44
CA GLY A 385 -10.25 6.04 19.23
C GLY A 385 -11.41 7.01 19.47
N MET A 386 -12.23 6.87 20.52
CA MET A 386 -12.26 5.79 21.52
C MET A 386 -12.93 4.53 20.96
N PHE A 387 -12.33 3.37 21.19
CA PHE A 387 -12.87 2.06 20.81
C PHE A 387 -13.40 1.31 22.03
N LEU A 388 -14.35 0.42 21.81
CA LEU A 388 -14.74 -0.58 22.80
C LEU A 388 -13.66 -1.67 22.90
N LEU A 389 -13.69 -2.46 23.98
CA LEU A 389 -12.74 -3.55 24.20
C LEU A 389 -12.82 -4.65 23.15
N ASP A 390 -13.83 -4.64 22.28
CA ASP A 390 -13.99 -5.55 21.15
C ASP A 390 -13.20 -5.18 19.88
N VAL A 391 -12.52 -4.04 19.96
CA VAL A 391 -11.50 -3.44 19.10
C VAL A 391 -10.14 -4.15 19.02
N GLU A 392 -9.58 -4.71 17.94
CA GLU A 392 -8.13 -5.05 17.92
C GLU A 392 -7.39 -4.54 16.68
N LEU A 393 -6.20 -3.96 16.89
CA LEU A 393 -5.32 -3.49 15.82
C LEU A 393 -4.54 -4.68 15.22
N VAL A 394 -4.69 -4.91 13.92
CA VAL A 394 -4.09 -6.06 13.23
C VAL A 394 -2.79 -5.68 12.53
N ASN A 395 -2.83 -4.62 11.72
CA ASN A 395 -1.71 -4.20 10.91
C ASN A 395 -1.78 -2.71 10.56
N LEU A 396 -0.66 -2.18 10.08
CA LEU A 396 -0.49 -0.82 9.60
C LEU A 396 -0.12 -0.88 8.13
N THR A 397 -0.69 0.00 7.32
CA THR A 397 -0.28 0.18 5.92
C THR A 397 0.55 1.44 5.80
N ILE A 398 1.85 1.28 5.54
CA ILE A 398 2.84 2.36 5.43
C ILE A 398 3.31 2.38 3.98
N GLU A 399 3.20 3.53 3.30
CA GLU A 399 3.60 3.70 1.88
C GLU A 399 3.01 2.64 0.92
N GLY A 400 1.81 2.14 1.23
CA GLY A 400 1.12 1.12 0.43
C GLY A 400 1.47 -0.34 0.79
N THR A 401 2.40 -0.57 1.72
CA THR A 401 2.76 -1.92 2.19
C THR A 401 2.12 -2.20 3.56
N ALA A 402 1.40 -3.31 3.68
CA ALA A 402 0.82 -3.75 4.95
C ALA A 402 1.86 -4.49 5.80
N VAL A 403 2.14 -3.97 6.99
CA VAL A 403 3.08 -4.53 7.97
C VAL A 403 2.35 -4.86 9.28
N THR A 404 2.71 -5.97 9.91
CA THR A 404 2.16 -6.34 11.22
C THR A 404 2.59 -5.36 12.31
N VAL A 405 1.88 -5.34 13.44
CA VAL A 405 2.21 -4.46 14.58
C VAL A 405 3.67 -4.61 15.05
N PRO A 406 4.25 -5.82 15.18
CA PRO A 406 5.66 -5.98 15.53
C PRO A 406 6.63 -5.52 14.43
N GLU A 407 6.31 -5.74 13.15
CA GLU A 407 7.14 -5.27 12.03
C GLU A 407 7.13 -3.75 11.93
N ALA A 408 5.99 -3.10 12.20
CA ALA A 408 5.88 -1.64 12.21
C ALA A 408 6.88 -0.97 13.17
N THR A 409 7.22 -1.63 14.28
CA THR A 409 8.24 -1.15 15.22
C THR A 409 9.63 -1.10 14.58
N GLN A 410 9.96 -2.06 13.71
CA GLN A 410 11.22 -2.06 12.95
C GLN A 410 11.28 -0.91 11.93
N HIS A 411 10.13 -0.47 11.44
CA HIS A 411 9.98 0.69 10.56
C HIS A 411 9.92 2.03 11.32
N GLY A 412 10.07 2.04 12.65
CA GLY A 412 10.08 3.25 13.48
C GLY A 412 8.70 3.73 13.96
N TYR A 413 7.66 2.89 13.82
CA TYR A 413 6.30 3.16 14.30
C TYR A 413 6.05 2.40 15.60
N LEU A 414 6.13 3.10 16.73
CA LEU A 414 5.85 2.53 18.05
C LEU A 414 4.36 2.60 18.32
N THR A 415 3.74 1.44 18.53
CA THR A 415 2.30 1.32 18.78
C THR A 415 2.05 0.75 20.17
N TYR A 416 1.21 1.42 20.95
CA TYR A 416 0.77 0.91 22.25
C TYR A 416 -0.70 1.26 22.49
N GLU A 417 -1.37 0.45 23.30
CA GLU A 417 -2.76 0.69 23.69
C GLU A 417 -2.85 1.28 25.09
N ILE A 418 -3.83 2.18 25.28
CA ILE A 418 -4.19 2.71 26.59
C ILE A 418 -5.65 2.35 26.84
N GLN A 419 -5.90 1.64 27.94
CA GLN A 419 -7.23 1.27 28.39
C GLN A 419 -7.68 2.21 29.50
N TYR A 420 -8.90 2.72 29.40
CA TYR A 420 -9.50 3.62 30.38
C TYR A 420 -10.41 2.85 31.36
N PRO A 421 -10.62 3.36 32.59
CA PRO A 421 -11.48 2.72 33.58
C PRO A 421 -12.95 2.57 33.14
N ASN A 422 -13.39 3.35 32.15
CA ASN A 422 -14.73 3.27 31.57
C ASN A 422 -14.91 2.10 30.58
N GLY A 423 -13.91 1.23 30.43
CA GLY A 423 -13.95 0.11 29.48
C GLY A 423 -13.79 0.53 28.02
N SER A 424 -13.32 1.75 27.75
CA SER A 424 -12.90 2.17 26.42
C SER A 424 -11.37 2.06 26.28
N LYS A 425 -10.89 2.02 25.05
CA LYS A 425 -9.47 2.04 24.75
C LYS A 425 -9.12 2.90 23.56
N ILE A 426 -7.88 3.36 23.54
CA ILE A 426 -7.30 4.11 22.44
C ILE A 426 -5.99 3.46 22.01
N TYR A 427 -5.65 3.67 20.75
CA TYR A 427 -4.35 3.30 20.20
C TYR A 427 -3.51 4.55 20.00
N VAL A 428 -2.27 4.49 20.48
CA VAL A 428 -1.28 5.56 20.30
C VAL A 428 -0.20 5.06 19.35
N ILE A 429 0.07 5.85 18.31
CA ILE A 429 1.10 5.59 17.32
C ILE A 429 2.10 6.72 17.41
N GLN A 430 3.31 6.39 17.85
CA GLN A 430 4.42 7.32 18.01
C GLN A 430 5.44 7.10 16.89
N VAL A 431 5.79 8.18 16.19
CA VAL A 431 6.71 8.18 15.05
C VAL A 431 7.72 9.32 15.18
N SER A 432 9.00 9.08 14.93
CA SER A 432 10.01 10.13 14.89
C SER A 432 9.90 10.97 13.62
N PHE A 433 10.09 12.29 13.73
CA PHE A 433 10.14 13.21 12.57
C PHE A 433 11.23 12.84 11.55
N ASP A 434 12.21 12.05 11.97
CA ASP A 434 13.34 11.61 11.14
C ASP A 434 13.11 10.23 10.51
N ALA A 435 11.96 9.59 10.74
CA ALA A 435 11.58 8.34 10.09
C ALA A 435 11.47 8.50 8.56
N PRO A 436 11.84 7.45 7.78
CA PRO A 436 11.88 7.53 6.32
C PRO A 436 10.51 7.77 5.68
N GLY A 437 9.43 7.26 6.28
CA GLY A 437 8.06 7.41 5.75
C GLY A 437 7.40 8.77 6.01
N ILE A 438 8.13 9.76 6.57
CA ILE A 438 7.60 11.11 6.77
C ILE A 438 8.02 12.00 5.62
N LYS A 439 7.03 12.56 4.92
CA LYS A 439 7.25 13.53 3.87
C LYS A 439 7.60 14.89 4.47
N LYS A 440 8.69 15.50 4.01
CA LYS A 440 9.20 16.79 4.52
C LYS A 440 9.14 17.82 3.40
N GLU A 441 8.46 18.93 3.64
CA GLU A 441 8.30 20.00 2.65
C GLU A 441 8.74 21.35 3.24
N TYR A 442 9.35 22.18 2.41
CA TYR A 442 9.80 23.52 2.78
C TYR A 442 8.73 24.56 2.41
N VAL A 443 8.25 25.30 3.41
CA VAL A 443 7.11 26.22 3.24
C VAL A 443 7.53 27.69 3.37
N THR A 444 8.21 28.06 4.46
CA THR A 444 8.70 29.43 4.72
C THR A 444 10.17 29.42 5.14
N ASP A 445 10.81 30.60 5.18
CA ASP A 445 12.25 30.79 5.47
C ASP A 445 12.78 30.01 6.69
N ASP A 446 11.98 29.80 7.73
CA ASP A 446 12.36 29.09 8.95
C ASP A 446 11.60 27.76 9.18
N THR A 447 10.60 27.43 8.36
CA THR A 447 9.62 26.37 8.70
C THR A 447 9.54 25.26 7.65
N ARG A 448 9.57 24.02 8.13
CA ARG A 448 9.30 22.80 7.36
C ARG A 448 8.00 22.14 7.83
N GLU A 449 7.22 21.64 6.89
CA GLU A 449 6.05 20.81 7.17
C GLU A 449 6.43 19.32 7.08
N TYR A 450 6.01 18.58 8.09
CA TYR A 450 6.19 17.14 8.17
C TYR A 450 4.82 16.50 8.07
N THR A 451 4.64 15.69 7.03
CA THR A 451 3.38 14.99 6.77
C THR A 451 3.57 13.51 7.03
N LEU A 452 2.77 12.98 7.95
CA LEU A 452 2.68 11.57 8.28
C LEU A 452 1.41 11.00 7.65
N ASN A 453 1.56 9.93 6.86
CA ASN A 453 0.47 9.28 6.14
C ASN A 453 0.57 7.76 6.25
N PHE A 454 -0.41 7.13 6.89
CA PHE A 454 -0.52 5.67 7.01
C PHE A 454 -1.98 5.27 7.26
N THR A 455 -2.30 3.98 7.11
CA THR A 455 -3.66 3.46 7.39
C THR A 455 -3.60 2.38 8.46
N LEU A 456 -4.49 2.45 9.44
CA LEU A 456 -4.65 1.42 10.48
C LEU A 456 -5.75 0.45 10.10
N LYS A 457 -5.52 -0.86 10.27
CA LYS A 457 -6.55 -1.89 10.07
C LYS A 457 -6.92 -2.56 11.39
N PHE A 458 -8.21 -2.60 11.66
CA PHE A 458 -8.78 -3.17 12.87
C PHE A 458 -9.64 -4.39 12.56
N ILE A 459 -9.73 -5.30 13.54
CA ILE A 459 -10.63 -6.45 13.56
C ILE A 459 -11.53 -6.40 14.80
N ILE A 460 -12.80 -6.77 14.63
CA ILE A 460 -13.77 -6.94 15.71
C ILE A 460 -13.78 -8.41 16.09
N LEU A 461 -13.68 -8.74 17.38
CA LEU A 461 -13.85 -10.14 17.83
C LEU A 461 -15.12 -10.26 18.69
N PRO A 462 -15.90 -11.35 18.54
CA PRO A 462 -15.57 -12.56 17.77
C PRO A 462 -15.99 -12.55 16.30
N THR A 463 -16.73 -11.55 15.82
CA THR A 463 -17.33 -11.57 14.46
C THR A 463 -16.30 -11.62 13.32
N SER A 464 -15.05 -11.23 13.60
CA SER A 464 -13.94 -11.17 12.63
C SER A 464 -14.14 -10.17 11.49
N ASP A 465 -15.09 -9.24 11.66
CA ASP A 465 -15.27 -8.11 10.74
C ASP A 465 -14.08 -7.15 10.82
N THR A 466 -13.73 -6.52 9.71
CA THR A 466 -12.59 -5.59 9.66
C THR A 466 -12.97 -4.23 9.11
N PHE A 467 -12.29 -3.19 9.59
CA PHE A 467 -12.40 -1.82 9.07
C PHE A 467 -11.03 -1.13 9.07
N ALA A 468 -10.91 -0.08 8.25
CA ALA A 468 -9.66 0.66 8.09
C ALA A 468 -9.86 2.14 8.43
N VAL A 469 -8.84 2.74 9.04
CA VAL A 469 -8.83 4.15 9.45
C VAL A 469 -7.61 4.82 8.81
N PRO A 470 -7.79 5.67 7.78
CA PRO A 470 -6.69 6.43 7.19
C PRO A 470 -6.28 7.56 8.12
N ILE A 471 -4.97 7.72 8.32
CA ILE A 471 -4.37 8.75 9.17
C ILE A 471 -3.51 9.65 8.29
N VAL A 472 -3.87 10.93 8.25
CA VAL A 472 -3.07 11.98 7.64
C VAL A 472 -2.89 13.09 8.66
N THR A 473 -1.65 13.41 8.97
CA THR A 473 -1.30 14.38 10.01
C THR A 473 -0.16 15.26 9.53
N VAL A 474 -0.27 16.56 9.78
CA VAL A 474 0.73 17.56 9.38
C VAL A 474 1.18 18.32 10.62
N SER A 475 2.49 18.48 10.80
CA SER A 475 3.07 19.37 11.80
C SER A 475 4.10 20.31 11.17
N ALA A 476 3.96 21.60 11.44
CA ALA A 476 4.93 22.61 11.03
C ALA A 476 6.00 22.80 12.12
N VAL A 477 7.28 22.77 11.75
CA VAL A 477 8.43 22.88 12.66
C VAL A 477 9.40 23.94 12.17
N LYS A 478 9.82 24.83 13.08
CA LYS A 478 10.80 25.90 12.81
C LYS A 478 12.23 25.39 12.86
N ASP A 479 12.62 24.58 11.89
CA ASP A 479 13.95 23.97 11.84
C ASP A 479 14.60 24.02 10.43
N ALA A 480 14.11 24.88 9.54
CA ALA A 480 14.68 25.03 8.20
C ALA A 480 16.09 25.64 8.26
N VAL A 481 17.06 24.93 7.69
CA VAL A 481 18.43 25.41 7.49
C VAL A 481 18.65 25.51 5.98
N LEU A 482 18.81 26.74 5.49
CA LEU A 482 19.02 27.02 4.07
C LEU A 482 20.46 26.67 3.66
N PRO A 483 20.68 26.21 2.41
CA PRO A 483 22.01 26.04 1.87
C PRO A 483 22.75 27.38 1.78
N SER A 484 24.07 27.34 1.92
CA SER A 484 24.94 28.51 1.78
C SER A 484 26.06 28.21 0.80
N ALA A 485 26.48 29.19 0.01
CA ALA A 485 27.55 29.02 -0.95
C ALA A 485 28.73 29.95 -0.65
N ARG A 486 29.94 29.43 -0.86
CA ARG A 486 31.18 30.21 -0.90
C ARG A 486 31.86 29.97 -2.23
N GLY A 487 32.32 31.04 -2.85
CA GLY A 487 33.00 30.98 -4.13
C GLY A 487 34.37 31.64 -4.07
N TYR A 488 35.33 31.08 -4.78
CA TYR A 488 36.64 31.66 -5.06
C TYR A 488 37.05 31.34 -6.50
N CYS A 489 38.10 32.00 -7.00
CA CYS A 489 38.65 31.73 -8.33
C CYS A 489 40.15 31.56 -8.23
N ASP A 490 40.70 30.70 -9.07
CA ASP A 490 42.14 30.62 -9.31
C ASP A 490 42.50 31.38 -10.61
N GLU A 491 43.62 31.05 -11.24
CA GLU A 491 44.06 31.72 -12.47
C GLU A 491 43.22 31.34 -13.70
N ASP A 492 42.55 30.18 -13.68
CA ASP A 492 41.93 29.56 -14.86
C ASP A 492 40.42 29.25 -14.69
N ASP A 493 39.98 28.97 -13.46
CA ASP A 493 38.70 28.37 -13.10
C ASP A 493 37.95 29.15 -12.00
N PHE A 494 36.62 29.04 -12.04
CA PHE A 494 35.72 29.40 -10.95
C PHE A 494 35.48 28.19 -10.06
N HIS A 495 35.60 28.34 -8.74
CA HIS A 495 35.22 27.32 -7.77
C HIS A 495 34.06 27.80 -6.90
N LEU A 496 33.00 27.01 -6.84
CA LEU A 496 31.86 27.23 -5.97
C LEU A 496 31.65 26.03 -5.07
N ILE A 497 31.55 26.28 -3.77
CA ILE A 497 31.29 25.26 -2.74
C ILE A 497 29.95 25.63 -2.10
N VAL A 498 28.92 24.82 -2.35
CA VAL A 498 27.62 24.94 -1.69
C VAL A 498 27.58 23.97 -0.53
N THR A 499 27.49 24.49 0.70
CA THR A 499 27.21 23.69 1.89
C THR A 499 25.71 23.43 1.95
N HIS A 500 25.34 22.15 1.95
CA HIS A 500 23.95 21.71 2.01
C HIS A 500 23.30 22.11 3.33
N GLY A 501 22.03 22.50 3.24
CA GLY A 501 21.15 22.71 4.37
C GLY A 501 20.36 21.43 4.67
N ASN A 502 19.17 21.59 5.26
CA ASN A 502 18.24 20.49 5.49
C ASN A 502 16.95 20.60 4.66
N VAL A 503 16.87 21.58 3.75
CA VAL A 503 15.71 21.84 2.88
C VAL A 503 15.97 21.51 1.41
N ASP A 504 17.23 21.34 1.03
CA ASP A 504 17.74 21.37 -0.33
C ASP A 504 18.03 19.98 -0.92
N GLN A 505 17.61 18.92 -0.23
CA GLN A 505 17.79 17.52 -0.68
C GLN A 505 17.20 17.26 -2.08
N ASN A 506 16.13 17.97 -2.45
CA ASN A 506 15.46 17.84 -3.76
C ASN A 506 15.71 19.04 -4.68
N TRP A 507 16.67 19.91 -4.37
CA TRP A 507 16.95 21.10 -5.18
C TRP A 507 18.07 20.80 -6.18
N LEU A 508 17.83 21.15 -7.44
CA LEU A 508 18.75 20.89 -8.54
C LEU A 508 19.57 22.14 -8.88
N PRO A 509 20.88 22.00 -9.14
CA PRO A 509 21.77 23.11 -9.49
C PRO A 509 21.68 23.50 -10.97
N PHE A 510 21.45 24.78 -11.24
CA PHE A 510 21.42 25.38 -12.58
C PHE A 510 22.46 26.49 -12.71
N ILE A 511 23.25 26.49 -13.79
CA ILE A 511 24.11 27.62 -14.15
C ILE A 511 23.60 28.21 -15.46
N SER A 512 23.30 29.51 -15.47
CA SER A 512 22.81 30.23 -16.67
C SER A 512 21.63 29.49 -17.34
N ASP A 513 20.68 29.02 -16.52
CA ASP A 513 19.50 28.23 -16.87
C ASP A 513 19.75 26.84 -17.48
N GLN A 514 20.98 26.34 -17.46
CA GLN A 514 21.30 24.97 -17.81
C GLN A 514 21.42 24.09 -16.57
N LEU A 515 20.65 22.99 -16.53
CA LEU A 515 20.75 21.98 -15.47
C LEU A 515 22.14 21.34 -15.52
N LEU A 516 22.84 21.34 -14.38
CA LEU A 516 24.12 20.65 -14.26
C LEU A 516 23.89 19.18 -13.93
N MET A 517 24.13 18.31 -14.91
CA MET A 517 24.22 16.86 -14.71
C MET A 517 25.68 16.41 -14.81
N PRO A 518 26.09 15.31 -14.14
CA PRO A 518 27.46 14.79 -14.23
C PRO A 518 27.91 14.54 -15.69
N GLU A 519 26.99 14.07 -16.54
CA GLU A 519 27.22 13.83 -17.97
C GLU A 519 27.50 15.12 -18.75
N ILE A 520 26.77 16.20 -18.43
CA ILE A 520 26.97 17.52 -19.03
C ILE A 520 28.29 18.12 -18.54
N ALA A 521 28.62 17.94 -17.25
CA ALA A 521 29.87 18.42 -16.67
C ALA A 521 31.08 17.80 -17.38
N GLN A 522 31.08 16.48 -17.61
CA GLN A 522 32.16 15.80 -18.35
C GLN A 522 32.30 16.29 -19.80
N LYS A 523 31.19 16.54 -20.49
CA LYS A 523 31.21 17.02 -21.88
C LYS A 523 31.86 18.39 -22.04
N TYR A 524 31.74 19.26 -21.04
CA TYR A 524 32.20 20.65 -21.10
C TYR A 524 33.39 20.94 -20.17
N ASN A 525 34.09 19.89 -19.68
CA ASN A 525 35.22 19.98 -18.75
C ASN A 525 34.91 20.73 -17.44
N TYR A 526 33.70 20.56 -16.89
CA TYR A 526 33.36 21.05 -15.56
C TYR A 526 33.59 19.95 -14.53
N SER A 527 34.04 20.32 -13.33
CA SER A 527 34.11 19.41 -12.20
C SER A 527 32.86 19.57 -11.34
N LEU A 528 32.11 18.49 -11.14
CA LEU A 528 30.94 18.43 -10.27
C LEU A 528 31.14 17.26 -9.30
N ASN A 529 31.25 17.57 -8.02
CA ASN A 529 31.39 16.54 -6.98
C ASN A 529 30.49 16.88 -5.80
N ASP A 530 29.62 15.94 -5.45
CA ASP A 530 28.67 16.04 -4.34
C ASP A 530 28.97 14.93 -3.34
N ASN A 531 29.28 15.30 -2.11
CA ASN A 531 29.56 14.37 -1.02
C ASN A 531 28.41 14.25 -0.01
N GLY A 532 27.23 14.83 -0.31
CA GLY A 532 26.03 14.87 0.53
C GLY A 532 26.03 15.98 1.59
N THR A 533 27.17 16.61 1.88
CA THR A 533 27.28 17.77 2.78
C THR A 533 27.72 19.04 2.05
N HIS A 534 28.49 18.89 0.99
CA HIS A 534 29.00 19.95 0.15
C HIS A 534 28.92 19.53 -1.32
N LEU A 535 28.37 20.42 -2.13
CA LEU A 535 28.42 20.37 -3.58
C LEU A 535 29.53 21.31 -4.07
N THR A 536 30.56 20.73 -4.67
CA THR A 536 31.68 21.47 -5.27
C THR A 536 31.55 21.52 -6.79
N ILE A 537 31.61 22.73 -7.33
CA ILE A 537 31.48 23.01 -8.76
C ILE A 537 32.72 23.78 -9.22
N SER A 538 33.39 23.30 -10.27
CA SER A 538 34.49 24.04 -10.92
C SER A 538 34.19 24.27 -12.40
N VAL A 539 34.29 25.52 -12.85
CA VAL A 539 33.92 25.96 -14.21
C VAL A 539 35.06 26.81 -14.81
N PRO A 540 35.60 26.45 -16.00
CA PRO A 540 36.65 27.24 -16.64
C PRO A 540 36.23 28.64 -17.06
N PHE A 541 37.17 29.59 -17.01
CA PHE A 541 36.96 30.99 -17.35
C PHE A 541 36.39 31.20 -18.76
N LEU A 542 36.85 30.44 -19.76
CA LEU A 542 36.39 30.52 -21.16
C LEU A 542 35.10 29.73 -21.46
N SER A 543 34.40 29.28 -20.42
CA SER A 543 33.14 28.55 -20.56
C SER A 543 32.01 29.39 -21.17
N SER A 544 31.15 28.74 -21.96
CA SER A 544 29.92 29.34 -22.50
C SER A 544 28.87 29.70 -21.43
N LEU A 545 29.03 29.24 -20.19
CA LEU A 545 28.13 29.49 -19.07
C LEU A 545 28.52 30.72 -18.23
N VAL A 546 29.68 31.31 -18.50
CA VAL A 546 30.22 32.47 -17.77
C VAL A 546 29.74 33.78 -18.41
N ASP A 547 29.46 34.77 -17.56
CA ASP A 547 29.07 36.11 -17.97
C ASP A 547 30.23 37.10 -17.83
N TYR A 548 30.72 37.61 -18.96
CA TYR A 548 31.79 38.61 -19.01
C TYR A 548 31.22 40.02 -18.89
N LYS A 549 31.53 40.71 -17.79
CA LYS A 549 31.01 42.05 -17.48
C LYS A 549 31.81 43.16 -18.16
N ASP A 550 33.15 43.07 -18.10
CA ASP A 550 34.05 44.13 -18.59
C ASP A 550 35.47 43.60 -18.88
N ILE A 551 36.22 44.29 -19.74
CA ILE A 551 37.63 44.00 -20.06
C ILE A 551 38.46 45.25 -19.73
N HIS A 552 39.39 45.12 -18.80
CA HIS A 552 40.34 46.18 -18.43
C HIS A 552 41.78 45.67 -18.49
N ILE A 553 42.76 46.58 -18.56
CA ILE A 553 44.20 46.25 -18.55
C ILE A 553 44.57 45.43 -17.28
N SER A 554 43.86 45.66 -16.18
CA SER A 554 44.07 44.94 -14.92
C SER A 554 43.38 43.58 -14.86
N GLY A 555 42.61 43.18 -15.87
CA GLY A 555 41.93 41.88 -15.93
C GLY A 555 40.53 41.93 -16.53
N VAL A 556 40.03 40.75 -16.90
CA VAL A 556 38.67 40.53 -17.38
C VAL A 556 37.76 40.24 -16.19
N MET A 557 36.72 41.04 -16.01
CA MET A 557 35.72 40.80 -14.97
C MET A 557 34.68 39.82 -15.47
N ALA A 558 34.61 38.66 -14.85
CA ALA A 558 33.69 37.59 -15.20
C ALA A 558 32.86 37.17 -13.99
N SER A 559 31.67 36.66 -14.22
CA SER A 559 30.74 36.26 -13.18
C SER A 559 30.05 34.95 -13.51
N LEU A 560 29.82 34.15 -12.48
CA LEU A 560 29.13 32.88 -12.58
C LEU A 560 27.90 32.93 -11.67
N HIS A 561 26.74 32.62 -12.23
CA HIS A 561 25.46 32.61 -11.54
C HIS A 561 24.96 31.17 -11.38
N LEU A 562 24.79 30.73 -10.13
CA LEU A 562 24.21 29.44 -9.78
C LEU A 562 22.83 29.68 -9.16
N THR A 563 21.83 28.96 -9.65
CA THR A 563 20.47 28.93 -9.08
C THR A 563 20.14 27.50 -8.66
N LEU A 564 19.66 27.33 -7.42
CA LEU A 564 19.05 26.10 -6.94
C LEU A 564 17.54 26.18 -7.18
N LYS A 565 17.02 25.25 -7.98
CA LYS A 565 15.58 25.15 -8.32
C LYS A 565 14.98 23.89 -7.74
N ASP A 566 13.71 23.94 -7.39
CA ASP A 566 12.97 22.78 -6.90
C ASP A 566 12.88 21.68 -7.98
N GLY A 567 13.17 20.43 -7.63
CA GLY A 567 13.24 19.32 -8.59
C GLY A 567 11.91 18.95 -9.26
N ILE A 568 10.77 19.39 -8.72
CA ILE A 568 9.43 19.08 -9.25
C ILE A 568 8.84 20.33 -9.93
N THR A 569 8.80 21.45 -9.22
CA THR A 569 8.14 22.69 -9.68
C THR A 569 9.07 23.58 -10.51
N LEU A 570 10.38 23.33 -10.52
CA LEU A 570 11.42 24.17 -11.12
C LEU A 570 11.40 25.63 -10.65
N ALA A 571 10.74 25.92 -9.53
CA ALA A 571 10.71 27.25 -8.94
C ALA A 571 12.09 27.60 -8.36
N ASN A 572 12.54 28.83 -8.56
CA ASN A 572 13.79 29.32 -7.99
C ASN A 572 13.68 29.37 -6.46
N LYS A 573 14.63 28.73 -5.78
CA LYS A 573 14.68 28.69 -4.30
C LYS A 573 15.84 29.53 -3.76
N LYS A 574 17.03 29.39 -4.35
CA LYS A 574 18.21 30.20 -3.97
C LYS A 574 19.08 30.53 -5.17
N ASP A 575 19.67 31.71 -5.12
CA ASP A 575 20.61 32.22 -6.11
C ASP A 575 21.94 32.58 -5.45
N PHE A 576 23.02 32.19 -6.09
CA PHE A 576 24.39 32.49 -5.70
C PHE A 576 25.12 33.07 -6.89
N SER A 577 25.98 34.05 -6.65
CA SER A 577 26.81 34.64 -7.70
C SER A 577 28.21 34.91 -7.20
N ILE A 578 29.20 34.52 -7.98
CA ILE A 578 30.60 34.87 -7.77
C ILE A 578 31.06 35.77 -8.91
N SER A 579 31.90 36.77 -8.60
CA SER A 579 32.52 37.64 -9.59
C SER A 579 34.02 37.68 -9.35
N CYS A 580 34.81 37.39 -10.38
CA CYS A 580 36.26 37.31 -10.32
C CYS A 580 36.92 38.09 -11.46
N ARG A 581 38.20 38.37 -11.27
CA ARG A 581 39.02 39.10 -12.24
C ARG A 581 40.13 38.17 -12.72
N PHE A 582 40.07 37.79 -13.98
CA PHE A 582 41.04 36.89 -14.63
C PHE A 582 42.09 37.70 -15.39
N PRO A 583 43.34 37.20 -15.50
CA PRO A 583 44.40 37.90 -16.21
C PRO A 583 44.09 37.98 -17.71
N PRO A 584 44.36 39.11 -18.39
CA PRO A 584 44.09 39.23 -19.83
C PRO A 584 44.95 38.31 -20.70
N SER A 585 46.01 37.72 -20.14
CA SER A 585 46.89 36.76 -20.83
C SER A 585 46.14 35.52 -21.30
N GLU A 586 45.07 35.11 -20.61
CA GLU A 586 44.25 33.95 -21.02
C GLU A 586 43.52 34.18 -22.35
N LEU A 587 43.32 35.45 -22.75
CA LEU A 587 42.71 35.77 -24.03
C LEU A 587 43.71 35.72 -25.18
N ILE A 588 45.02 35.84 -24.93
CA ILE A 588 46.02 35.99 -25.98
C ILE A 588 47.28 35.14 -25.78
N GLN A 589 47.60 34.35 -26.80
CA GLN A 589 48.83 33.57 -26.86
C GLN A 589 49.66 33.96 -28.09
N CYS A 590 50.86 34.50 -27.85
CA CYS A 590 51.84 34.85 -28.88
C CYS A 590 52.92 33.77 -28.96
N LEU A 591 52.86 32.88 -29.96
CA LEU A 591 53.79 31.76 -30.08
C LEU A 591 55.12 32.19 -30.73
N PRO A 592 56.27 31.58 -30.37
CA PRO A 592 57.59 31.91 -30.92
C PRO A 592 57.71 31.73 -32.44
N ASN A 593 56.89 30.86 -33.04
CA ASN A 593 56.85 30.62 -34.49
C ASN A 593 56.11 31.73 -35.28
N GLY A 594 55.67 32.80 -34.61
CA GLY A 594 54.91 33.89 -35.23
C GLY A 594 53.42 33.59 -35.41
N THR A 595 52.87 32.58 -34.74
CA THR A 595 51.43 32.35 -34.68
C THR A 595 50.82 33.11 -33.51
N VAL A 596 49.73 33.84 -33.74
CA VAL A 596 48.95 34.51 -32.71
C VAL A 596 47.61 33.81 -32.56
N VAL A 597 47.25 33.51 -31.31
CA VAL A 597 45.91 33.05 -30.93
C VAL A 597 45.29 34.14 -30.05
N ILE A 598 44.15 34.66 -30.45
CA ILE A 598 43.39 35.68 -29.70
C ILE A 598 41.93 35.24 -29.58
N THR A 599 41.41 35.22 -28.37
CA THR A 599 40.02 34.90 -28.06
C THR A 599 39.28 36.17 -27.66
N ALA A 600 38.34 36.59 -28.49
CA ALA A 600 37.41 37.66 -28.17
C ALA A 600 36.21 37.10 -27.39
N ILE A 601 35.73 37.87 -26.42
CA ILE A 601 34.61 37.50 -25.55
C ILE A 601 33.43 38.45 -25.75
N LYS A 602 32.22 37.90 -25.69
CA LYS A 602 30.95 38.64 -25.75
C LYS A 602 30.63 39.21 -24.37
N LEU A 603 30.64 40.54 -24.27
CA LEU A 603 30.28 41.25 -23.05
C LEU A 603 28.76 41.23 -22.82
N VAL A 604 28.33 41.12 -21.56
CA VAL A 604 26.91 41.13 -21.17
C VAL A 604 26.17 42.38 -21.68
N ARG A 605 26.86 43.53 -21.75
CA ARG A 605 26.32 44.79 -22.27
C ARG A 605 26.00 44.77 -23.77
N LEU A 606 26.53 43.81 -24.52
CA LEU A 606 26.40 43.67 -25.97
C LEU A 606 25.64 42.38 -26.31
N ALA A 607 24.38 42.29 -25.86
CA ALA A 607 23.56 41.09 -25.99
C ALA A 607 23.29 40.69 -27.46
N ASP A 608 23.24 41.65 -28.38
CA ASP A 608 23.02 41.48 -29.82
C ASP A 608 24.29 41.12 -30.62
N LEU A 609 25.45 41.08 -29.97
CA LEU A 609 26.71 40.75 -30.64
C LEU A 609 26.71 39.28 -31.09
N ASP A 610 26.87 39.06 -32.39
CA ASP A 610 27.12 37.75 -32.98
C ASP A 610 28.64 37.52 -33.07
N THR A 611 29.12 36.50 -32.36
CA THR A 611 30.54 36.14 -32.27
C THR A 611 31.10 35.66 -33.62
N SER A 612 30.26 35.16 -34.53
CA SER A 612 30.67 34.71 -35.87
C SER A 612 31.02 35.85 -36.82
N LEU A 613 30.51 37.07 -36.55
CA LEU A 613 30.70 38.24 -37.39
C LEU A 613 31.93 39.06 -37.02
N LEU A 614 32.64 38.70 -35.94
CA LEU A 614 33.90 39.33 -35.55
C LEU A 614 34.95 39.19 -36.67
N VAL A 615 35.73 40.23 -36.88
CA VAL A 615 36.80 40.28 -37.89
C VAL A 615 38.07 40.91 -37.30
N LEU A 616 39.22 40.68 -37.94
CA LEU A 616 40.45 41.43 -37.65
C LEU A 616 40.48 42.73 -38.47
N ARG A 617 41.58 43.50 -38.39
CA ARG A 617 41.80 44.69 -39.25
C ARG A 617 41.58 44.41 -40.73
N ASP A 618 42.02 43.23 -41.20
CA ASP A 618 41.59 42.70 -42.49
C ASP A 618 40.24 41.97 -42.34
N LYS A 619 39.20 42.51 -42.98
CA LYS A 619 37.82 42.00 -42.91
C LYS A 619 37.66 40.59 -43.51
N GLN A 620 38.62 40.12 -44.31
CA GLN A 620 38.65 38.74 -44.83
C GLN A 620 39.02 37.72 -43.74
N CYS A 621 39.70 38.15 -42.67
CA CYS A 621 40.11 37.26 -41.60
C CYS A 621 38.99 37.04 -40.58
N LYS A 622 38.42 35.83 -40.63
CA LYS A 622 37.32 35.34 -39.79
C LYS A 622 37.84 34.45 -38.64
N PRO A 623 37.07 34.28 -37.55
CA PRO A 623 37.47 33.42 -36.44
C PRO A 623 37.54 31.96 -36.87
N SER A 624 38.50 31.22 -36.30
CA SER A 624 38.68 29.78 -36.53
C SER A 624 37.78 28.92 -35.65
N LEU A 625 37.41 29.41 -34.47
CA LEU A 625 36.49 28.74 -33.55
C LEU A 625 35.48 29.77 -33.03
N VAL A 626 34.20 29.43 -33.06
CA VAL A 626 33.11 30.31 -32.62
C VAL A 626 32.21 29.56 -31.65
N THR A 627 31.95 30.16 -30.50
CA THR A 627 30.95 29.72 -29.53
C THR A 627 29.92 30.82 -29.31
N LYS A 628 28.86 30.55 -28.54
CA LYS A 628 27.83 31.56 -28.19
C LYS A 628 28.41 32.79 -27.46
N LYS A 629 29.54 32.64 -26.76
CA LYS A 629 30.15 33.67 -25.91
C LYS A 629 31.56 34.07 -26.32
N THR A 630 32.26 33.29 -27.13
CA THR A 630 33.67 33.53 -27.50
C THR A 630 33.93 33.31 -28.99
N ALA A 631 34.93 33.98 -29.54
CA ALA A 631 35.43 33.75 -30.89
C ALA A 631 36.96 33.79 -30.89
N THR A 632 37.58 32.70 -31.33
CA THR A 632 39.04 32.55 -31.34
C THR A 632 39.58 32.67 -32.75
N PHE A 633 40.60 33.51 -32.93
CA PHE A 633 41.34 33.70 -34.17
C PHE A 633 42.72 33.06 -34.03
N LYS A 634 43.15 32.34 -35.07
CA LYS A 634 44.50 31.80 -35.19
C LYS A 634 45.09 32.21 -36.53
N PHE A 635 46.12 33.05 -36.52
CA PHE A 635 46.71 33.61 -37.73
C PHE A 635 48.21 33.91 -37.54
N ASN A 636 48.93 34.15 -38.64
CA ASN A 636 50.35 34.50 -38.58
C ASN A 636 50.54 36.01 -38.39
N VAL A 637 51.53 36.43 -37.59
CA VAL A 637 51.85 37.85 -37.31
C VAL A 637 52.05 38.73 -38.55
N ASN A 638 52.39 38.16 -39.71
CA ASN A 638 52.57 38.90 -40.97
C ASN A 638 51.30 38.99 -41.84
N THR A 639 50.17 38.46 -41.38
CA THR A 639 48.90 38.37 -42.14
C THR A 639 47.78 39.16 -41.45
N CYS A 640 46.57 39.17 -42.04
CA CYS A 640 45.36 39.74 -41.46
C CYS A 640 45.42 41.23 -41.06
N GLY A 641 46.14 42.04 -41.83
CA GLY A 641 46.25 43.48 -41.57
C GLY A 641 47.04 43.83 -40.31
N THR A 642 47.87 42.92 -39.80
CA THR A 642 48.70 43.15 -38.61
C THR A 642 49.76 44.21 -38.89
N SER A 643 49.82 45.22 -38.03
CA SER A 643 50.86 46.25 -38.10
C SER A 643 52.09 45.82 -37.31
N ARG A 644 53.29 46.04 -37.85
CA ARG A 644 54.56 45.75 -37.18
C ARG A 644 55.34 47.03 -36.90
N LYS A 645 55.93 47.12 -35.70
CA LYS A 645 56.79 48.23 -35.27
C LYS A 645 58.14 47.65 -34.82
N PHE A 646 59.21 48.19 -35.36
CA PHE A 646 60.58 47.80 -35.00
C PHE A 646 61.09 48.72 -33.89
N ASN A 647 61.54 48.11 -32.79
CA ASN A 647 62.31 48.76 -31.74
C ASN A 647 63.72 48.11 -31.71
N SER A 648 64.73 48.82 -31.22
CA SER A 648 66.13 48.35 -31.20
C SER A 648 66.34 47.02 -30.47
N ARG A 649 65.40 46.62 -29.59
CA ARG A 649 65.46 45.39 -28.78
C ARG A 649 64.26 44.44 -28.97
N SER A 650 63.22 44.84 -29.68
CA SER A 650 62.00 44.04 -29.85
C SER A 650 61.22 44.40 -31.12
N ILE A 651 60.47 43.43 -31.65
CA ILE A 651 59.49 43.63 -32.71
C ILE A 651 58.10 43.55 -32.08
N THR A 652 57.30 44.58 -32.29
CA THR A 652 55.94 44.68 -31.74
C THR A 652 54.93 44.51 -32.87
N TYR A 653 54.04 43.53 -32.74
CA TYR A 653 52.92 43.30 -33.65
C TYR A 653 51.62 43.73 -32.98
N GLU A 654 50.82 44.51 -33.70
CA GLU A 654 49.59 45.11 -33.20
C GLU A 654 48.45 44.86 -34.20
N ASN A 655 47.32 44.36 -33.71
CA ASN A 655 46.09 44.13 -34.47
C ASN A 655 44.87 44.34 -33.55
N ASP A 656 43.69 44.49 -34.16
CA ASP A 656 42.43 44.76 -33.48
C ASP A 656 41.37 43.73 -33.90
N VAL A 657 40.63 43.20 -32.94
CA VAL A 657 39.38 42.45 -33.19
C VAL A 657 38.22 43.43 -33.18
N LEU A 658 37.43 43.43 -34.26
CA LEU A 658 36.39 44.40 -34.54
C LEU A 658 35.04 43.71 -34.77
N TYR A 659 33.98 44.32 -34.24
CA TYR A 659 32.59 43.96 -34.57
C TYR A 659 31.87 45.16 -35.16
N PHE A 660 31.24 44.96 -36.31
CA PHE A 660 30.38 45.95 -36.95
C PHE A 660 28.94 45.43 -36.90
N ARG A 661 28.02 46.26 -36.42
CA ARG A 661 26.59 45.94 -36.51
C ARG A 661 26.18 45.96 -37.99
N PRO A 662 25.35 45.02 -38.49
CA PRO A 662 24.91 45.03 -39.88
C PRO A 662 24.35 46.40 -40.29
N GLY A 663 24.92 46.99 -41.35
CA GLY A 663 24.55 48.33 -41.84
C GLY A 663 25.26 49.52 -41.17
N ASN A 664 26.23 49.29 -40.30
CA ASN A 664 27.03 50.34 -39.65
C ASN A 664 28.53 50.18 -39.97
N ASP A 665 29.21 51.29 -40.27
CA ASP A 665 30.64 51.31 -40.61
C ASP A 665 31.56 51.59 -39.40
N ILE A 666 30.99 51.94 -38.24
CA ILE A 666 31.73 52.19 -37.00
C ILE A 666 31.73 50.92 -36.14
N PRO A 667 32.90 50.44 -35.67
CA PRO A 667 32.96 49.24 -34.85
C PRO A 667 32.36 49.49 -33.46
N VAL A 668 31.44 48.62 -33.04
CA VAL A 668 30.75 48.69 -31.73
C VAL A 668 31.54 47.94 -30.66
N TYR A 669 32.35 46.96 -31.06
CA TYR A 669 33.32 46.28 -30.21
C TYR A 669 34.70 46.40 -30.85
N GLN A 670 35.69 46.80 -30.05
CA GLN A 670 37.08 46.90 -30.45
C GLN A 670 37.97 46.36 -29.34
N LEU A 671 38.63 45.22 -29.60
CA LEU A 671 39.62 44.64 -28.70
C LEU A 671 40.99 44.74 -29.36
N LYS A 672 41.83 45.61 -28.81
CA LYS A 672 43.20 45.84 -29.29
C LYS A 672 44.17 44.94 -28.54
N PHE A 673 45.06 44.26 -29.26
CA PHE A 673 46.09 43.43 -28.65
C PHE A 673 47.47 43.63 -29.28
N ILE A 674 48.49 43.31 -28.50
CA ILE A 674 49.90 43.55 -28.85
C ILE A 674 50.73 42.33 -28.46
N CYS A 675 51.47 41.78 -29.43
CA CYS A 675 52.48 40.75 -29.21
C CYS A 675 53.87 41.38 -29.34
N VAL A 676 54.72 41.24 -28.31
CA VAL A 676 56.09 41.77 -28.31
C VAL A 676 57.08 40.61 -28.33
N TYR A 677 57.90 40.53 -29.37
CA TYR A 677 58.97 39.54 -29.51
C TYR A 677 60.33 40.20 -29.30
N THR A 678 61.17 39.64 -28.43
CA THR A 678 62.52 40.17 -28.17
C THR A 678 63.51 39.71 -29.25
N ILE A 679 64.33 40.65 -29.76
CA ILE A 679 65.32 40.35 -30.81
C ILE A 679 66.62 39.92 -30.12
N LYS A 680 67.01 38.65 -30.26
CA LYS A 680 68.29 38.13 -29.71
C LYS A 680 69.49 38.33 -30.66
N HIS A 681 69.28 38.26 -31.97
CA HIS A 681 70.30 38.53 -33.00
C HIS A 681 69.67 39.30 -34.18
N SER A 682 70.33 40.36 -34.65
CA SER A 682 69.98 41.07 -35.89
C SER A 682 70.93 40.67 -37.00
N ALA A 683 70.41 40.29 -38.16
CA ALA A 683 71.19 40.11 -39.38
C ALA A 683 70.83 41.25 -40.35
N GLU A 684 71.71 42.23 -40.51
CA GLU A 684 71.59 43.23 -41.57
C GLU A 684 72.12 42.66 -42.88
N VAL A 685 71.27 42.58 -43.90
CA VAL A 685 71.69 42.29 -45.27
C VAL A 685 71.68 43.59 -46.05
N LYS A 686 72.86 44.15 -46.33
CA LYS A 686 73.03 45.30 -47.23
C LYS A 686 72.80 44.85 -48.67
N TYR A 687 71.97 45.59 -49.40
CA TYR A 687 71.63 45.33 -50.80
C TYR A 687 72.51 46.20 -51.72
N GLU A 688 73.42 45.58 -52.47
CA GLU A 688 74.22 46.18 -53.55
C GLU A 688 73.89 45.53 -54.90
N ASN A 689 73.92 46.34 -55.97
CA ASN A 689 73.35 46.00 -57.27
C ASN A 689 74.45 45.80 -58.34
N LYS A 690 74.71 44.57 -58.83
CA LYS A 690 75.18 44.30 -60.21
C LYS A 690 75.33 42.83 -60.63
N LYS A 691 74.80 42.58 -61.84
CA LYS A 691 75.11 41.59 -62.92
C LYS A 691 74.86 40.08 -62.68
N ASN A 692 73.98 39.56 -63.54
CA ASN A 692 73.51 38.17 -63.67
C ASN A 692 74.60 37.12 -63.80
N PHE A 693 74.52 36.07 -62.96
CA PHE A 693 75.03 34.69 -63.11
C PHE A 693 74.22 33.75 -62.18
N PRO A 694 74.22 32.42 -62.42
CA PRO A 694 73.04 31.60 -62.68
C PRO A 694 72.20 31.28 -61.44
N SER A 695 70.90 31.03 -61.67
CA SER A 695 69.92 30.65 -60.65
C SER A 695 70.40 29.46 -59.82
N SER A 696 70.74 29.69 -58.55
CA SER A 696 70.89 28.61 -57.57
C SER A 696 69.48 28.11 -57.21
N ILE A 697 69.10 26.98 -57.78
CA ILE A 697 67.89 26.25 -57.39
C ILE A 697 68.16 25.66 -56.01
N LYS A 698 67.51 26.20 -54.99
CA LYS A 698 67.42 25.53 -53.68
C LYS A 698 66.38 24.41 -53.79
N PRO A 699 66.68 23.17 -53.36
CA PRO A 699 65.68 22.12 -53.32
C PRO A 699 64.53 22.56 -52.41
N GLY A 700 63.32 22.63 -52.98
CA GLY A 700 62.09 22.76 -52.23
C GLY A 700 61.57 21.37 -51.90
N PHE A 701 61.20 21.14 -50.65
CA PHE A 701 60.50 19.93 -50.24
C PHE A 701 59.00 20.18 -50.34
N GLY A 702 58.31 19.32 -51.08
CA GLY A 702 56.85 19.28 -51.14
C GLY A 702 56.41 17.84 -50.85
N SER A 703 55.35 17.69 -50.05
CA SER A 703 54.74 16.39 -49.81
C SER A 703 53.68 16.12 -50.88
N LEU A 704 53.58 14.87 -51.32
CA LEU A 704 52.52 14.42 -52.22
C LEU A 704 51.41 13.79 -51.38
N ASP A 705 50.17 14.25 -51.55
CA ASP A 705 49.02 13.72 -50.83
C ASP A 705 48.48 12.46 -51.53
N LEU A 706 48.45 11.36 -50.79
CA LEU A 706 47.95 10.05 -51.23
C LEU A 706 46.64 9.72 -50.52
N SER A 707 45.75 9.01 -51.22
CA SER A 707 44.51 8.50 -50.65
C SER A 707 44.40 6.99 -50.88
N LEU A 708 44.29 6.22 -49.80
CA LEU A 708 43.98 4.79 -49.83
C LEU A 708 42.49 4.59 -49.55
N LYS A 709 41.78 3.91 -50.46
CA LYS A 709 40.34 3.65 -50.37
C LYS A 709 40.06 2.15 -50.57
N LEU A 710 39.04 1.65 -49.89
CA LEU A 710 38.56 0.28 -50.01
C LEU A 710 37.22 0.25 -50.77
N PHE A 711 37.06 -0.69 -51.69
CA PHE A 711 35.90 -0.84 -52.57
C PHE A 711 35.14 -2.13 -52.30
N LYS A 712 33.82 -2.08 -52.54
CA LYS A 712 32.91 -3.20 -52.29
C LYS A 712 33.11 -4.36 -53.27
N GLU A 713 33.52 -4.04 -54.50
CA GLU A 713 33.61 -4.99 -55.63
C GLU A 713 34.83 -4.71 -56.51
N LYS A 714 35.24 -5.71 -57.32
CA LYS A 714 36.31 -5.64 -58.33
C LYS A 714 36.11 -4.55 -59.40
N SER A 715 34.90 -4.00 -59.52
CA SER A 715 34.59 -2.92 -60.46
C SER A 715 35.15 -1.55 -60.03
N TYR A 716 35.57 -1.40 -58.76
CA TYR A 716 36.07 -0.14 -58.17
C TYR A 716 35.11 1.05 -58.38
N SER A 717 33.80 0.78 -58.41
CA SER A 717 32.75 1.78 -58.63
C SER A 717 32.32 2.45 -57.32
N GLU A 718 32.09 1.66 -56.27
CA GLU A 718 31.56 2.12 -54.99
C GLU A 718 32.56 1.88 -53.84
N PRO A 719 33.14 2.94 -53.26
CA PRO A 719 33.98 2.84 -52.07
C PRO A 719 33.12 2.69 -50.80
N TYR A 720 33.68 2.05 -49.77
CA TYR A 720 33.10 2.06 -48.42
C TYR A 720 33.11 3.48 -47.83
N ARG A 721 32.02 3.88 -47.18
CA ARG A 721 31.89 5.18 -46.49
C ARG A 721 32.40 5.09 -45.05
N GLU A 722 32.73 6.23 -44.43
CA GLU A 722 33.26 6.28 -43.04
C GLU A 722 32.38 5.54 -42.01
N LEU A 723 31.05 5.61 -42.16
CA LEU A 723 30.09 4.92 -41.28
C LEU A 723 30.02 3.40 -41.48
N GLU A 724 30.57 2.87 -42.58
CA GLU A 724 30.57 1.44 -42.91
C GLU A 724 31.83 0.73 -42.39
N TYR A 725 32.75 1.45 -41.75
CA TYR A 725 33.91 0.87 -41.05
C TYR A 725 33.54 0.49 -39.60
N PRO A 726 34.04 -0.65 -39.06
CA PRO A 726 34.96 -1.61 -39.67
C PRO A 726 34.29 -2.54 -40.69
N VAL A 727 34.97 -2.80 -41.81
CA VAL A 727 34.47 -3.69 -42.87
C VAL A 727 34.68 -5.15 -42.45
N VAL A 728 33.58 -5.88 -42.28
CA VAL A 728 33.58 -7.30 -41.92
C VAL A 728 33.48 -8.14 -43.19
N LYS A 729 34.44 -9.06 -43.37
CA LYS A 729 34.50 -10.03 -44.47
C LYS A 729 34.86 -11.40 -43.91
N TYR A 730 34.41 -12.47 -44.57
CA TYR A 730 34.82 -13.82 -44.20
C TYR A 730 36.27 -14.08 -44.65
N LEU A 731 36.98 -14.96 -43.92
CA LEU A 731 38.31 -15.42 -44.33
C LEU A 731 38.23 -15.97 -45.75
N ARG A 732 39.24 -15.64 -46.57
CA ARG A 732 39.32 -15.95 -48.01
C ARG A 732 38.46 -15.11 -48.96
N GLU A 733 37.68 -14.15 -48.45
CA GLU A 733 37.04 -13.16 -49.33
C GLU A 733 38.04 -12.09 -49.78
N ALA A 734 37.81 -11.47 -50.94
CA ALA A 734 38.70 -10.43 -51.46
C ALA A 734 38.33 -9.04 -50.93
N LEU A 735 39.35 -8.25 -50.58
CA LEU A 735 39.29 -6.81 -50.31
C LEU A 735 39.93 -6.04 -51.45
N TYR A 736 39.22 -5.06 -52.01
CA TYR A 736 39.65 -4.30 -53.18
C TYR A 736 40.18 -2.93 -52.78
N PHE A 737 41.49 -2.74 -52.86
CA PHE A 737 42.16 -1.48 -52.49
C PHE A 737 42.52 -0.66 -53.72
N GLU A 738 42.38 0.66 -53.59
CA GLU A 738 42.87 1.63 -54.57
C GLU A 738 43.65 2.72 -53.85
N VAL A 739 44.87 2.98 -54.32
CA VAL A 739 45.68 4.11 -53.90
C VAL A 739 45.69 5.13 -55.03
N GLU A 740 45.37 6.38 -54.71
CA GLU A 740 45.26 7.51 -55.62
C GLU A 740 46.22 8.62 -55.21
N LEU A 741 47.01 9.12 -56.15
CA LEU A 741 47.76 10.36 -56.01
C LEU A 741 46.84 11.55 -56.29
N LEU A 742 46.56 12.37 -55.27
CA LEU A 742 45.55 13.44 -55.35
C LEU A 742 46.05 14.67 -56.12
N GLN A 743 47.30 15.07 -55.92
CA GLN A 743 47.96 16.20 -56.60
C GLN A 743 49.48 15.98 -56.65
N PRO A 744 50.21 16.54 -57.63
CA PRO A 744 49.73 17.29 -58.80
C PRO A 744 49.34 16.38 -59.97
N ALA A 745 48.43 16.87 -60.82
CA ALA A 745 47.97 16.19 -62.03
C ALA A 745 49.02 16.21 -63.18
N ASP A 746 50.25 15.75 -62.91
CA ASP A 746 51.34 15.67 -63.89
C ASP A 746 51.38 14.28 -64.56
N PRO A 747 51.17 14.17 -65.88
CA PRO A 747 51.17 12.88 -66.59
C PRO A 747 52.51 12.13 -66.56
N ARG A 748 53.61 12.76 -66.15
CA ARG A 748 54.94 12.16 -66.04
C ARG A 748 55.18 11.45 -64.70
N LEU A 749 54.29 11.65 -63.72
CA LEU A 749 54.36 10.97 -62.43
C LEU A 749 53.66 9.61 -62.51
N GLU A 750 54.29 8.59 -61.94
CA GLU A 750 53.72 7.26 -61.77
C GLU A 750 53.72 6.92 -60.28
N LEU A 751 52.58 6.44 -59.78
CA LEU A 751 52.44 5.96 -58.42
C LEU A 751 52.94 4.52 -58.35
N ASN A 752 54.01 4.26 -57.60
CA ASN A 752 54.50 2.91 -57.32
C ASN A 752 54.39 2.59 -55.82
N LEU A 753 53.88 1.40 -55.48
CA LEU A 753 53.79 0.93 -54.11
C LEU A 753 55.00 0.04 -53.82
N GLU A 754 56.01 0.59 -53.16
CA GLU A 754 57.27 -0.13 -52.90
C GLU A 754 57.08 -1.21 -51.84
N ASP A 755 56.72 -0.82 -50.61
CA ASP A 755 56.44 -1.74 -49.51
C ASP A 755 55.06 -1.47 -48.91
N CYS A 756 54.27 -2.53 -48.74
CA CYS A 756 52.95 -2.45 -48.14
C CYS A 756 52.76 -3.65 -47.22
N TRP A 757 52.28 -3.43 -46.00
CA TRP A 757 52.07 -4.50 -45.02
C TRP A 757 50.84 -4.23 -44.17
N ALA A 758 50.26 -5.30 -43.62
CA ALA A 758 49.22 -5.23 -42.61
C ALA A 758 49.81 -5.41 -41.21
N THR A 759 49.16 -4.82 -40.20
CA THR A 759 49.49 -4.94 -38.78
C THR A 759 48.25 -5.34 -37.97
N ASN A 760 48.45 -5.93 -36.78
CA ASN A 760 47.36 -6.27 -35.87
C ASN A 760 46.89 -5.09 -34.99
N SER A 761 47.45 -3.89 -35.19
CA SER A 761 47.14 -2.69 -34.42
C SER A 761 47.18 -1.46 -35.31
N ARG A 762 46.68 -0.33 -34.80
CA ARG A 762 46.73 0.97 -35.49
C ARG A 762 48.14 1.52 -35.67
N SER A 763 49.15 0.97 -35.00
CA SER A 763 50.54 1.40 -35.15
C SER A 763 51.17 0.75 -36.38
N GLN A 764 51.76 1.57 -37.26
CA GLN A 764 52.47 1.09 -38.45
C GLN A 764 53.68 0.20 -38.10
N ASP A 765 54.27 0.41 -36.92
CA ASP A 765 55.47 -0.29 -36.45
C ASP A 765 55.16 -1.50 -35.55
N SER A 766 53.88 -1.86 -35.37
CA SER A 766 53.54 -3.01 -34.52
C SER A 766 53.84 -4.34 -35.20
N LEU A 767 54.40 -5.26 -34.42
CA LEU A 767 54.60 -6.65 -34.83
C LEU A 767 53.39 -7.51 -34.38
N PRO A 768 52.95 -8.49 -35.17
CA PRO A 768 53.50 -8.92 -36.46
C PRO A 768 53.10 -8.00 -37.65
N GLN A 769 54.00 -7.90 -38.63
CA GLN A 769 53.76 -7.26 -39.93
C GLN A 769 53.62 -8.34 -41.01
N TRP A 770 52.55 -8.31 -41.80
CA TRP A 770 52.37 -9.21 -42.95
C TRP A 770 52.58 -8.44 -44.26
N PRO A 771 53.64 -8.72 -45.03
CA PRO A 771 53.93 -7.99 -46.25
C PRO A 771 52.99 -8.40 -47.40
N ILE A 772 52.35 -7.41 -48.02
CA ILE A 772 51.45 -7.49 -49.17
C ILE A 772 52.24 -7.22 -50.47
N PHE A 773 53.09 -6.19 -50.45
CA PHE A 773 54.06 -5.85 -51.50
C PHE A 773 55.46 -5.76 -50.90
N ILE A 774 56.45 -6.28 -51.62
CA ILE A 774 57.88 -6.23 -51.26
C ILE A 774 58.64 -5.73 -52.48
N ASN A 775 59.34 -4.59 -52.36
CA ASN A 775 60.09 -3.97 -53.46
C ASN A 775 59.28 -3.79 -54.76
N GLY A 776 58.00 -3.43 -54.65
CA GLY A 776 57.09 -3.23 -55.79
C GLY A 776 56.45 -4.49 -56.38
N CYS A 777 56.79 -5.67 -55.87
CA CYS A 777 56.28 -6.95 -56.34
C CYS A 777 55.32 -7.59 -55.33
N GLU A 778 54.36 -8.37 -55.83
CA GLU A 778 53.41 -9.11 -54.97
C GLU A 778 54.16 -10.19 -54.17
N ASN A 779 53.82 -10.31 -52.88
CA ASN A 779 54.50 -11.26 -52.00
C ASN A 779 54.30 -12.72 -52.47
N SER A 780 55.39 -13.35 -52.92
CA SER A 780 55.39 -14.72 -53.43
C SER A 780 55.25 -15.78 -52.33
N GLU A 781 55.51 -15.43 -51.07
CA GLU A 781 55.37 -16.33 -49.92
C GLU A 781 53.92 -16.42 -49.41
N ASP A 782 53.03 -15.53 -49.84
CA ASP A 782 51.60 -15.63 -49.56
C ASP A 782 50.95 -16.69 -50.45
N SER A 783 50.26 -17.66 -49.83
CA SER A 783 49.56 -18.74 -50.53
C SER A 783 48.39 -18.26 -51.38
N TYR A 784 47.77 -17.13 -51.01
CA TYR A 784 46.62 -16.56 -51.74
C TYR A 784 46.99 -15.43 -52.69
N LYS A 785 48.27 -15.01 -52.72
CA LYS A 785 48.91 -13.97 -53.55
C LYS A 785 48.05 -12.72 -53.82
N THR A 786 48.53 -11.55 -53.41
CA THR A 786 47.97 -10.26 -53.86
C THR A 786 47.88 -10.21 -55.38
N VAL A 787 46.74 -9.77 -55.93
CA VAL A 787 46.56 -9.61 -57.37
C VAL A 787 46.43 -8.13 -57.70
N SER A 788 47.35 -7.60 -58.51
CA SER A 788 47.26 -6.24 -59.04
C SER A 788 46.28 -6.19 -60.22
N HIS A 789 45.43 -5.15 -60.27
CA HIS A 789 44.48 -4.92 -61.36
C HIS A 789 44.94 -3.74 -62.22
N GLU A 790 44.87 -3.89 -63.54
CA GLU A 790 45.17 -2.81 -64.48
C GLU A 790 44.16 -1.66 -64.35
N VAL A 791 44.66 -0.42 -64.36
CA VAL A 791 43.83 0.78 -64.33
C VAL A 791 43.72 1.33 -65.75
N ASN A 792 42.50 1.46 -66.25
CA ASN A 792 42.22 2.04 -67.56
C ASN A 792 41.67 3.46 -67.44
N TYR A 793 41.83 4.23 -68.52
CA TYR A 793 41.26 5.58 -68.64
C TYR A 793 39.73 5.53 -68.52
N SER A 794 39.15 6.40 -67.69
CA SER A 794 37.71 6.52 -67.51
C SER A 794 37.32 7.96 -67.14
N HIS A 795 36.02 8.27 -67.12
CA HIS A 795 35.55 9.60 -66.67
C HIS A 795 36.04 9.99 -65.27
N ARG A 796 36.33 9.01 -64.40
CA ARG A 796 36.89 9.22 -63.06
C ARG A 796 38.42 9.22 -63.05
N VAL A 797 39.05 8.41 -63.91
CA VAL A 797 40.50 8.22 -63.95
C VAL A 797 41.09 8.89 -65.18
N LYS A 798 41.59 10.11 -65.01
CA LYS A 798 42.22 10.90 -66.09
C LYS A 798 43.67 10.48 -66.38
N PHE A 799 44.42 10.09 -65.34
CA PHE A 799 45.80 9.62 -65.43
C PHE A 799 45.90 8.23 -64.80
N PRO A 800 45.82 7.14 -65.57
CA PRO A 800 45.89 5.79 -65.01
C PRO A 800 47.16 5.51 -64.20
N GLN A 801 48.27 6.16 -64.58
CA GLN A 801 49.57 6.10 -63.90
C GLN A 801 49.52 6.57 -62.43
N HIS A 802 48.49 7.35 -62.03
CA HIS A 802 48.34 7.92 -60.68
C HIS A 802 47.59 7.00 -59.71
N PHE A 803 47.17 5.83 -60.19
CA PHE A 803 46.36 4.89 -59.43
C PHE A 803 47.05 3.52 -59.39
N LYS A 804 47.00 2.87 -58.23
CA LYS A 804 47.32 1.44 -58.10
C LYS A 804 46.14 0.73 -57.47
N ARG A 805 45.69 -0.34 -58.12
CA ARG A 805 44.56 -1.17 -57.68
C ARG A 805 45.06 -2.58 -57.44
N PHE A 806 44.68 -3.15 -56.31
CA PHE A 806 45.03 -4.52 -55.97
C PHE A 806 43.94 -5.15 -55.11
N GLU A 807 43.87 -6.48 -55.12
CA GLU A 807 43.01 -7.24 -54.23
C GLU A 807 43.85 -8.07 -53.25
N VAL A 808 43.43 -8.06 -51.99
CA VAL A 808 44.03 -8.86 -50.92
C VAL A 808 42.98 -9.80 -50.38
N THR A 809 43.32 -11.08 -50.31
CA THR A 809 42.45 -12.09 -49.73
C THR A 809 42.48 -11.98 -48.20
N VAL A 810 41.32 -11.87 -47.55
CA VAL A 810 41.21 -11.63 -46.10
C VAL A 810 41.87 -12.77 -45.32
N PHE A 811 42.81 -12.40 -44.48
CA PHE A 811 43.52 -13.26 -43.53
C PHE A 811 43.40 -12.67 -42.11
N THR A 812 43.85 -13.41 -41.11
CA THR A 812 43.86 -12.97 -39.71
C THR A 812 45.20 -13.28 -39.08
N PHE A 813 45.66 -12.42 -38.16
CA PHE A 813 46.85 -12.70 -37.37
C PHE A 813 46.57 -13.79 -36.33
N VAL A 814 47.58 -14.58 -35.99
CA VAL A 814 47.47 -15.69 -35.04
C VAL A 814 48.62 -15.60 -34.05
N GLN A 815 48.35 -15.81 -32.77
CA GLN A 815 49.39 -15.93 -31.73
C GLN A 815 49.16 -17.25 -30.99
N GLY A 816 50.05 -18.23 -31.23
CA GLY A 816 49.85 -19.61 -30.78
C GLY A 816 48.74 -20.32 -31.58
N THR A 817 47.75 -20.89 -30.88
CA THR A 817 46.56 -21.53 -31.47
C THR A 817 45.32 -20.63 -31.45
N THR A 818 45.45 -19.39 -31.00
CA THR A 818 44.36 -18.41 -30.83
C THR A 818 44.36 -17.38 -31.96
N LEU A 819 43.20 -17.22 -32.60
CA LEU A 819 42.97 -16.18 -33.61
C LEU A 819 42.99 -14.81 -32.93
N LEU A 820 43.87 -13.92 -33.39
CA LEU A 820 43.88 -12.52 -32.95
C LEU A 820 42.87 -11.76 -33.81
N GLN A 821 41.87 -11.16 -33.15
CA GLN A 821 40.85 -10.36 -33.82
C GLN A 821 41.51 -9.09 -34.38
N MET A 822 41.46 -8.92 -35.71
CA MET A 822 41.90 -7.70 -36.41
C MET A 822 40.90 -6.56 -36.25
#